data_AF-A0A0G4LAU7-F1
#
_entry.id   AF-A0A0G4LAU7-F1
#
_cell.length_a   1.000
_cell.length_b   1.000
_cell.length_c   1.000
_cell.angle_alpha   90.00
_cell.angle_beta   90.00
_cell.angle_gamma   90.00
#
_symmetry.space_group_name_H-M   'P 1'
#
loop_
_entity.id
_entity.type
_entity.pdbx_description
1 polymer ?
#
loop_
_entity_poly.entity_id
_entity_poly.type
_entity_poly.pdbx_seq_one_letter_code
_entity_poly.pdbx_strand_id
1 'polypeptide(L)'
;MLPLINKPFELLSPGLGVPTDDSKMTSYTATLTLNTVSDHALPPVKLVFSWLLSYPLAALLKCIPDSRPDLKNIYVISASIFYLVGLFNLWAGLQTLFISSAGTYLIANTFRHSPFMPWIGFVFVMGHLSINQISRQLESNPADVDITGAQMVLVMKLSAFCWNVADGQLPSDHLSDFQKDRKLVELPPLLEYAGYVLFFPSLFGGPTFEYVEYRRWLDTSMFDLPPNLEASKKPPVRRQRKVPRSGTPAAWKAASGLMWIAFFVFMSGSFSPSRLTHPALLEHGFIRRVWILYCVGLTARMKYYGAWSLAEGACILTGLGYNGVDPITGKVSWNRLQNIDPRGVELAQNVRGYLGSWNMNTNKWLRNYVYLRVTPRGKKPGFRASLMTFGTSALWHGFYPGYYMTFILASLIQTVAKTFEFLSPGLGVPTDDIKLVFSWLLSYPLAALLKCIPDSRPDLKNIYVISASIFYLVGLFNLWAGLQTLFISSAGTYLIAKTFRHSPFMPWIGFVFVMGHLSINQISRQLESNPADVDITGAQMVLVMKLSAFCWNVADGQLPSDHLSDFQKDRKLVELPPLLEYAGYVMFFPSLFGGPTFEYVEYRRWLDTSMFDLPPNLEASKKPPVRRQRKVPRSGTPAAWKAASGLMWIAFFVFMSGSFSPSRLTHPALLEHGFIRRVWILYCVGLTARMKYYGAWSLAEGACILTGLGYNGVDPITGRVSWNRLQNIDPRGVELAQNVRGYLGSWNMNTNKWLRNYVYLRVTPRGKKPGFRASLMTFGTSALWHGFYPGYYMTFILASLIQTVAKNFRRYVRPFFLDPDSGLPNRKKKYYDVLSFLTTQLAYTLAYVLPLYASSDTRPSPELLRDDPRVIRARIRSVLCSTALCSFCTCIILHRNYALAIDPLHALGYWPLGVTEAASSVLLTAILFSAPLFETLVLDGAWKDLVSTRAIMDIWQSWTTWRNIVIGPATEELLFRSASIPLFLAAHLSIYKTIFLSPIIFGMAHIHHFYEFRITHPRMPLPVAIARTVLQFSYTTLFGAYATFLFLRTGSLLAATLVHAFCNAMGLPRFWGVVDPYWISHDDARATNARRLWSALYYLMLLAGAWAWWSNLMTLTASSRSVVDMAW
;
A
#
# COMPACT_ATOMS: atom_id res chain seq x y z
N MET A 1 57.79 -31.02 -27.44
CA MET A 1 57.29 -30.12 -26.39
C MET A 1 55.81 -30.36 -26.03
N LEU A 2 54.88 -30.55 -26.98
CA LEU A 2 53.47 -30.89 -26.67
C LEU A 2 53.27 -32.11 -25.73
N PRO A 3 54.03 -33.22 -25.83
CA PRO A 3 53.87 -34.36 -24.92
C PRO A 3 54.25 -34.05 -23.46
N LEU A 4 55.15 -33.09 -23.25
CA LEU A 4 55.60 -32.64 -21.92
C LEU A 4 54.61 -31.69 -21.25
N ILE A 5 53.76 -31.01 -22.03
CA ILE A 5 52.74 -30.07 -21.54
C ILE A 5 51.45 -30.80 -21.12
N ASN A 6 51.12 -31.93 -21.76
CA ASN A 6 49.92 -32.72 -21.43
C ASN A 6 50.14 -33.70 -20.25
N LYS A 7 51.37 -34.17 -20.02
CA LYS A 7 51.74 -35.13 -18.96
C LYS A 7 51.24 -34.79 -17.53
N PRO A 8 51.25 -33.53 -17.06
CA PRO A 8 50.75 -33.18 -15.73
C PRO A 8 49.22 -33.34 -15.58
N PHE A 9 48.47 -33.28 -16.68
CA PHE A 9 47.00 -33.38 -16.67
C PHE A 9 46.51 -34.84 -16.67
N GLU A 10 47.30 -35.77 -17.20
CA GLU A 10 47.05 -37.23 -17.11
C GLU A 10 47.23 -37.76 -15.67
N LEU A 11 48.11 -37.14 -14.88
CA LEU A 11 48.41 -37.50 -13.48
C LEU A 11 47.37 -37.02 -12.44
N LEU A 12 46.44 -36.13 -12.82
CA LEU A 12 45.41 -35.58 -11.93
C LEU A 12 44.07 -36.36 -11.96
N SER A 13 44.02 -37.49 -12.69
CA SER A 13 42.92 -38.47 -12.60
C SER A 13 43.06 -39.28 -11.30
N PRO A 14 42.06 -39.31 -10.40
CA PRO A 14 42.26 -39.84 -9.05
C PRO A 14 42.37 -41.38 -9.03
N GLY A 15 43.56 -41.87 -8.72
CA GLY A 15 43.76 -43.14 -8.03
C GLY A 15 43.58 -42.92 -6.52
N LEU A 16 42.45 -43.36 -5.97
CA LEU A 16 42.23 -43.48 -4.53
C LEU A 16 41.57 -44.83 -4.26
N GLY A 17 42.36 -45.77 -3.75
CA GLY A 17 41.88 -47.05 -3.24
C GLY A 17 41.07 -46.86 -1.95
N VAL A 18 40.03 -47.68 -1.79
CA VAL A 18 39.17 -47.73 -0.59
C VAL A 18 39.43 -49.06 0.11
N PRO A 19 39.61 -49.10 1.45
CA PRO A 19 39.68 -50.35 2.20
C PRO A 19 38.29 -50.99 2.29
N THR A 20 38.25 -52.29 2.09
CA THR A 20 37.09 -53.17 2.19
C THR A 20 36.61 -53.27 3.64
N ASP A 21 35.34 -52.95 3.90
CA ASP A 21 34.56 -53.74 4.85
C ASP A 21 33.08 -53.79 4.43
N ASP A 22 32.56 -55.01 4.42
CA ASP A 22 31.28 -55.41 3.89
C ASP A 22 30.17 -55.19 4.93
N SER A 23 29.02 -54.64 4.51
CA SER A 23 27.77 -55.43 4.47
C SER A 23 26.53 -54.59 4.14
N LYS A 24 25.77 -55.11 3.16
CA LYS A 24 24.36 -54.85 2.80
C LYS A 24 24.06 -53.57 2.01
N MET A 25 23.91 -53.69 0.68
CA MET A 25 22.65 -54.09 0.02
C MET A 25 22.65 -53.68 -1.49
N THR A 26 22.98 -54.67 -2.32
CA THR A 26 22.71 -54.87 -3.77
C THR A 26 21.98 -53.77 -4.58
N SER A 27 22.67 -53.20 -5.60
CA SER A 27 22.21 -53.13 -7.00
C SER A 27 23.27 -52.54 -7.96
N TYR A 28 23.51 -53.23 -9.07
CA TYR A 28 24.23 -52.83 -10.31
C TYR A 28 25.64 -52.25 -10.19
N THR A 29 26.61 -53.11 -9.89
CA THR A 29 28.03 -52.92 -10.23
C THR A 29 28.22 -53.16 -11.74
N ALA A 30 28.21 -52.07 -12.51
CA ALA A 30 28.90 -52.04 -13.80
C ALA A 30 30.38 -51.73 -13.51
N THR A 31 31.22 -52.73 -13.74
CA THR A 31 32.68 -52.67 -13.70
C THR A 31 33.16 -51.53 -14.59
N LEU A 32 33.46 -50.37 -13.99
CA LEU A 32 34.02 -49.22 -14.70
C LEU A 32 35.51 -49.50 -14.92
N THR A 33 35.83 -50.04 -16.09
CA THR A 33 37.20 -50.13 -16.59
C THR A 33 37.80 -48.72 -16.61
N LEU A 34 38.88 -48.54 -15.86
CA LEU A 34 39.64 -47.31 -15.61
C LEU A 34 40.27 -46.65 -16.87
N ASN A 35 39.89 -47.08 -18.07
CA ASN A 35 40.47 -46.63 -19.35
C ASN A 35 39.54 -45.75 -20.20
N THR A 36 38.39 -45.28 -19.68
CA THR A 36 37.40 -44.49 -20.47
C THR A 36 37.07 -43.11 -19.89
N VAL A 37 37.91 -42.56 -19.00
CA VAL A 37 37.82 -41.14 -18.59
C VAL A 37 38.51 -40.20 -19.61
N SER A 38 38.89 -40.72 -20.78
CA SER A 38 40.07 -40.25 -21.52
C SER A 38 39.94 -39.06 -22.47
N ASP A 39 38.77 -38.53 -22.87
CA ASP A 39 38.75 -37.38 -23.81
C ASP A 39 37.73 -36.26 -23.52
N HIS A 40 36.57 -36.55 -22.93
CA HIS A 40 35.49 -35.56 -22.78
C HIS A 40 35.62 -34.60 -21.58
N ALA A 41 36.47 -34.90 -20.59
CA ALA A 41 36.64 -34.06 -19.39
C ALA A 41 37.78 -33.04 -19.50
N LEU A 42 38.67 -33.20 -20.49
CA LEU A 42 39.89 -32.41 -20.63
C LEU A 42 39.66 -30.94 -21.03
N PRO A 43 38.72 -30.59 -21.95
CA PRO A 43 38.53 -29.20 -22.37
C PRO A 43 38.05 -28.22 -21.27
N PRO A 44 37.07 -28.56 -20.41
CA PRO A 44 36.66 -27.69 -19.29
C PRO A 44 37.76 -27.48 -18.24
N VAL A 45 38.57 -28.49 -17.97
CA VAL A 45 39.72 -28.40 -17.04
C VAL A 45 40.78 -27.46 -17.60
N LYS A 46 41.11 -27.59 -18.90
CA LYS A 46 42.00 -26.65 -19.59
C LYS A 46 41.48 -25.21 -19.55
N LEU A 47 40.15 -25.01 -19.63
CA LEU A 47 39.53 -23.69 -19.52
C LEU A 47 39.71 -23.05 -18.13
N VAL A 48 39.43 -23.77 -17.06
CA VAL A 48 39.68 -23.27 -15.69
C VAL A 48 41.16 -23.02 -15.46
N PHE A 49 42.02 -23.93 -15.92
CA PHE A 49 43.47 -23.77 -15.84
C PHE A 49 43.95 -22.52 -16.60
N SER A 50 43.39 -22.21 -17.77
CA SER A 50 43.75 -21.01 -18.53
C SER A 50 43.48 -19.72 -17.75
N TRP A 51 42.38 -19.64 -16.99
CA TRP A 51 42.09 -18.50 -16.13
C TRP A 51 43.03 -18.41 -14.93
N LEU A 52 43.40 -19.54 -14.33
CA LEU A 52 44.38 -19.57 -13.23
C LEU A 52 45.78 -19.19 -13.72
N LEU A 53 46.20 -19.71 -14.88
CA LEU A 53 47.46 -19.36 -15.53
C LEU A 53 47.52 -17.87 -15.93
N SER A 54 46.36 -17.22 -16.09
CA SER A 54 46.31 -15.80 -16.40
C SER A 54 46.85 -14.91 -15.27
N TYR A 55 46.85 -15.38 -14.01
CA TYR A 55 47.37 -14.63 -12.87
C TYR A 55 48.90 -14.48 -12.88
N PRO A 56 49.71 -15.57 -12.95
CA PRO A 56 51.15 -15.43 -13.06
C PRO A 56 51.57 -14.72 -14.36
N LEU A 57 50.88 -14.96 -15.49
CA LEU A 57 51.16 -14.24 -16.73
C LEU A 57 50.84 -12.74 -16.62
N ALA A 58 49.78 -12.35 -15.92
CA ALA A 58 49.48 -10.94 -15.64
C ALA A 58 50.51 -10.31 -14.68
N ALA A 59 51.03 -11.08 -13.72
CA ALA A 59 52.11 -10.62 -12.85
C ALA A 59 53.43 -10.40 -13.61
N LEU A 60 53.75 -11.27 -14.58
CA LEU A 60 54.91 -11.10 -15.47
C LEU A 60 54.74 -9.93 -16.45
N LEU A 61 53.53 -9.73 -16.99
CA LEU A 61 53.22 -8.55 -17.83
C LEU A 61 53.52 -7.24 -17.07
N LYS A 62 53.27 -7.21 -15.76
CA LYS A 62 53.63 -6.08 -14.89
C LYS A 62 55.13 -5.89 -14.66
N CYS A 63 56.00 -6.80 -15.10
CA CYS A 63 57.43 -6.57 -15.08
C CYS A 63 57.88 -5.70 -16.26
N ILE A 64 57.11 -5.64 -17.35
CA ILE A 64 57.41 -4.81 -18.52
C ILE A 64 57.28 -3.33 -18.16
N PRO A 65 58.27 -2.46 -18.45
CA PRO A 65 58.22 -1.03 -18.15
C PRO A 65 57.03 -0.32 -18.79
N ASP A 66 56.51 0.72 -18.14
CA ASP A 66 55.38 1.49 -18.66
C ASP A 66 55.73 2.33 -19.90
N SER A 67 57.01 2.63 -20.11
CA SER A 67 57.55 3.32 -21.29
C SER A 67 57.62 2.46 -22.56
N ARG A 68 57.31 1.15 -22.48
CA ARG A 68 57.42 0.19 -23.59
C ARG A 68 56.08 -0.47 -23.94
N PRO A 69 55.11 0.28 -24.50
CA PRO A 69 53.81 -0.26 -24.89
C PRO A 69 53.91 -1.30 -26.03
N ASP A 70 54.94 -1.19 -26.87
CA ASP A 70 55.31 -2.18 -27.89
C ASP A 70 55.53 -3.57 -27.29
N LEU A 71 56.38 -3.67 -26.26
CA LEU A 71 56.69 -4.94 -25.59
C LEU A 71 55.47 -5.50 -24.83
N LYS A 72 54.64 -4.63 -24.26
CA LYS A 72 53.37 -5.04 -23.61
C LYS A 72 52.44 -5.72 -24.62
N ASN A 73 52.28 -5.14 -25.81
CA ASN A 73 51.44 -5.73 -26.87
C ASN A 73 52.01 -7.05 -27.37
N ILE A 74 53.32 -7.13 -27.65
CA ILE A 74 53.98 -8.37 -28.08
C ILE A 74 53.74 -9.48 -27.05
N TYR A 75 53.96 -9.19 -25.77
CA TYR A 75 53.72 -10.17 -24.69
C TYR A 75 52.27 -10.64 -24.65
N VAL A 76 51.32 -9.72 -24.72
CA VAL A 76 49.88 -10.03 -24.71
C VAL A 76 49.50 -10.94 -25.89
N ILE A 77 50.01 -10.64 -27.08
CA ILE A 77 49.78 -11.43 -28.29
C ILE A 77 50.41 -12.82 -28.14
N SER A 78 51.67 -12.91 -27.69
CA SER A 78 52.36 -14.18 -27.49
C SER A 78 51.65 -15.08 -26.47
N ALA A 79 51.19 -14.51 -25.35
CA ALA A 79 50.42 -15.24 -24.34
C ALA A 79 49.09 -15.78 -24.89
N SER A 80 48.39 -14.98 -25.70
CA SER A 80 47.14 -15.43 -26.34
C SER A 80 47.34 -16.48 -27.42
N ILE A 81 48.39 -16.38 -28.22
CA ILE A 81 48.75 -17.42 -29.19
C ILE A 81 49.09 -18.72 -28.45
N PHE A 82 49.84 -18.63 -27.35
CA PHE A 82 50.09 -19.78 -26.49
C PHE A 82 48.80 -20.39 -25.92
N TYR A 83 47.81 -19.58 -25.55
CA TYR A 83 46.51 -20.11 -25.11
C TYR A 83 45.79 -20.83 -26.26
N LEU A 84 45.61 -20.19 -27.40
CA LEU A 84 44.86 -20.75 -28.53
C LEU A 84 45.53 -22.00 -29.10
N VAL A 85 46.82 -21.92 -29.40
CA VAL A 85 47.57 -22.97 -30.10
C VAL A 85 48.25 -23.92 -29.12
N GLY A 86 48.94 -23.38 -28.10
CA GLY A 86 49.72 -24.18 -27.16
C GLY A 86 48.87 -24.99 -26.18
N LEU A 87 47.82 -24.40 -25.60
CA LEU A 87 46.98 -25.05 -24.59
C LEU A 87 45.79 -25.80 -25.19
N PHE A 88 45.13 -25.22 -26.21
CA PHE A 88 43.91 -25.76 -26.80
C PHE A 88 44.06 -26.31 -28.23
N ASN A 89 45.20 -26.14 -28.91
CA ASN A 89 45.43 -26.56 -30.30
C ASN A 89 44.39 -26.04 -31.32
N LEU A 90 43.86 -24.83 -31.10
CA LEU A 90 42.79 -24.20 -31.90
C LEU A 90 43.37 -23.38 -33.07
N TRP A 91 44.04 -24.02 -34.02
CA TRP A 91 44.55 -23.34 -35.22
C TRP A 91 43.45 -22.73 -36.10
N ALA A 92 42.38 -23.47 -36.35
CA ALA A 92 41.19 -22.95 -37.03
C ALA A 92 40.52 -21.81 -36.25
N GLY A 93 40.62 -21.87 -34.91
CA GLY A 93 40.15 -20.82 -34.04
C GLY A 93 40.93 -19.52 -34.19
N LEU A 94 42.27 -19.60 -34.23
CA LEU A 94 43.14 -18.46 -34.49
C LEU A 94 42.83 -17.81 -35.86
N GLN A 95 42.63 -18.63 -36.90
CA GLN A 95 42.20 -18.15 -38.23
C GLN A 95 40.86 -17.42 -38.17
N THR A 96 39.88 -17.96 -37.43
CA THR A 96 38.56 -17.33 -37.24
C THR A 96 38.65 -15.95 -36.60
N LEU A 97 39.47 -15.82 -35.55
CA LEU A 97 39.69 -14.53 -34.88
C LEU A 97 40.44 -13.56 -35.79
N PHE A 98 41.41 -14.05 -36.57
CA PHE A 98 42.14 -13.25 -37.55
C PHE A 98 41.22 -12.72 -38.67
N ILE A 99 40.41 -13.57 -39.30
CA ILE A 99 39.47 -13.16 -40.35
C ILE A 99 38.52 -12.08 -39.84
N SER A 100 37.95 -12.28 -38.65
CA SER A 100 37.04 -11.32 -38.04
C SER A 100 37.72 -9.97 -37.75
N SER A 101 38.92 -10.00 -37.16
CA SER A 101 39.65 -8.80 -36.76
C SER A 101 40.25 -8.03 -37.95
N ALA A 102 40.89 -8.72 -38.90
CA ALA A 102 41.45 -8.14 -40.10
C ALA A 102 40.36 -7.58 -41.03
N GLY A 103 39.29 -8.34 -41.24
CA GLY A 103 38.13 -7.87 -42.02
C GLY A 103 37.48 -6.63 -41.41
N THR A 104 37.33 -6.59 -40.08
CA THR A 104 36.81 -5.42 -39.38
C THR A 104 37.71 -4.20 -39.54
N TYR A 105 39.03 -4.38 -39.38
CA TYR A 105 40.00 -3.28 -39.54
C TYR A 105 39.97 -2.74 -40.98
N LEU A 106 39.91 -3.63 -41.97
CA LEU A 106 39.79 -3.25 -43.38
C LEU A 106 38.48 -2.49 -43.65
N ILE A 107 37.34 -2.94 -43.13
CA ILE A 107 36.06 -2.23 -43.25
C ILE A 107 36.15 -0.84 -42.63
N ALA A 108 36.71 -0.72 -41.42
CA ALA A 108 36.86 0.56 -40.73
C ALA A 108 37.82 1.51 -41.47
N ASN A 109 38.85 0.98 -42.13
CA ASN A 109 39.80 1.74 -42.92
C ASN A 109 39.21 2.20 -44.27
N THR A 110 38.61 1.28 -45.03
CA THR A 110 38.09 1.53 -46.38
C THR A 110 36.83 2.39 -46.36
N PHE A 111 35.91 2.14 -45.43
CA PHE A 111 34.61 2.83 -45.37
C PHE A 111 34.56 3.89 -44.28
N ARG A 112 35.70 4.38 -43.80
CA ARG A 112 35.82 5.24 -42.62
C ARG A 112 34.85 6.42 -42.58
N HIS A 113 34.66 7.10 -43.71
CA HIS A 113 33.81 8.27 -43.84
C HIS A 113 32.34 7.95 -44.17
N SER A 114 32.00 6.67 -44.37
CA SER A 114 30.64 6.24 -44.68
C SER A 114 29.79 6.13 -43.42
N PRO A 115 28.56 6.69 -43.38
CA PRO A 115 27.64 6.53 -42.26
C PRO A 115 27.17 5.07 -42.09
N PHE A 116 27.32 4.22 -43.12
CA PHE A 116 26.93 2.82 -43.09
C PHE A 116 28.03 1.89 -42.55
N MET A 117 29.28 2.35 -42.45
CA MET A 117 30.43 1.55 -42.00
C MET A 117 30.18 0.76 -40.70
N PRO A 118 29.65 1.34 -39.61
CA PRO A 118 29.44 0.58 -38.38
C PRO A 118 28.41 -0.55 -38.55
N TRP A 119 27.43 -0.38 -39.44
CA TRP A 119 26.46 -1.42 -39.77
C TRP A 119 27.06 -2.52 -40.64
N ILE A 120 27.88 -2.16 -41.63
CA ILE A 120 28.63 -3.12 -42.46
C ILE A 120 29.53 -3.98 -41.57
N GLY A 121 30.29 -3.33 -40.68
CA GLY A 121 31.14 -4.02 -39.71
C GLY A 121 30.35 -4.93 -38.77
N PHE A 122 29.22 -4.46 -38.24
CA PHE A 122 28.33 -5.24 -37.38
C PHE A 122 27.78 -6.48 -38.10
N VAL A 123 27.27 -6.33 -39.32
CA VAL A 123 26.75 -7.45 -40.13
C VAL A 123 27.85 -8.44 -40.47
N PHE A 124 29.05 -7.98 -40.82
CA PHE A 124 30.20 -8.85 -41.10
C PHE A 124 30.56 -9.73 -39.90
N VAL A 125 30.77 -9.13 -38.72
CA VAL A 125 31.19 -9.90 -37.53
C VAL A 125 30.09 -10.79 -36.98
N MET A 126 28.83 -10.33 -36.99
CA MET A 126 27.68 -11.14 -36.58
C MET A 126 27.41 -12.28 -37.57
N GLY A 127 27.52 -12.02 -38.87
CA GLY A 127 27.35 -13.03 -39.91
C GLY A 127 28.40 -14.13 -39.83
N HIS A 128 29.67 -13.76 -39.63
CA HIS A 128 30.74 -14.74 -39.42
C HIS A 128 30.52 -15.57 -38.15
N LEU A 129 30.07 -14.95 -37.04
CA LEU A 129 29.67 -15.69 -35.84
C LEU A 129 28.49 -16.63 -36.12
N SER A 130 27.48 -16.17 -36.86
CA SER A 130 26.31 -16.97 -37.21
C SER A 130 26.68 -18.22 -38.01
N ILE A 131 27.58 -18.11 -38.99
CA ILE A 131 28.07 -19.26 -39.77
C ILE A 131 28.70 -20.31 -38.84
N ASN A 132 29.58 -19.88 -37.94
CA ASN A 132 30.25 -20.80 -37.01
C ASN A 132 29.29 -21.41 -35.98
N GLN A 133 28.31 -20.64 -35.51
CA GLN A 133 27.27 -21.15 -34.62
C GLN A 133 26.35 -22.16 -35.30
N ILE A 134 26.02 -21.96 -36.59
CA ILE A 134 25.26 -22.93 -37.38
C ILE A 134 26.08 -24.19 -37.60
N SER A 135 27.36 -24.08 -37.99
CA SER A 135 28.26 -25.24 -38.16
C SER A 135 28.33 -26.07 -36.88
N ARG A 136 28.54 -25.41 -35.74
CA ARG A 136 28.52 -26.08 -34.43
C ARG A 136 27.19 -26.76 -34.13
N GLN A 137 26.07 -26.13 -34.47
CA GLN A 137 24.75 -26.73 -34.26
C GLN A 137 24.54 -28.01 -35.08
N LEU A 138 25.13 -28.06 -36.27
CA LEU A 138 25.09 -29.22 -37.16
C LEU A 138 26.03 -30.34 -36.72
N GLU A 139 27.20 -30.01 -36.16
CA GLU A 139 28.21 -30.98 -35.70
C GLU A 139 27.85 -31.66 -34.36
N SER A 140 27.00 -31.04 -33.53
CA SER A 140 26.39 -31.62 -32.31
C SER A 140 27.34 -32.28 -31.29
N ASN A 141 28.51 -31.68 -31.02
CA ASN A 141 29.37 -32.10 -29.90
C ASN A 141 29.42 -31.05 -28.75
N PRO A 142 28.67 -31.24 -27.65
CA PRO A 142 28.63 -30.29 -26.53
C PRO A 142 29.83 -30.36 -25.58
N ALA A 143 30.76 -31.30 -25.74
CA ALA A 143 31.92 -31.49 -24.85
C ALA A 143 33.15 -30.65 -25.24
N ASP A 144 33.22 -30.15 -26.47
CA ASP A 144 34.38 -29.42 -26.97
C ASP A 144 34.31 -27.93 -26.62
N VAL A 145 35.39 -27.39 -26.06
CA VAL A 145 35.59 -25.94 -25.95
C VAL A 145 35.90 -25.41 -27.35
N ASP A 146 34.92 -24.77 -27.97
CA ASP A 146 35.01 -24.25 -29.32
C ASP A 146 35.41 -22.76 -29.37
N ILE A 147 35.84 -22.30 -30.55
CA ILE A 147 36.25 -20.90 -30.72
C ILE A 147 35.07 -19.92 -30.61
N THR A 148 33.82 -20.38 -30.73
CA THR A 148 32.66 -19.48 -30.78
C THR A 148 32.51 -18.68 -29.49
N GLY A 149 32.91 -19.19 -28.32
CA GLY A 149 32.96 -18.42 -27.07
C GLY A 149 33.91 -17.21 -27.15
N ALA A 150 35.11 -17.40 -27.71
CA ALA A 150 36.06 -16.30 -27.94
C ALA A 150 35.56 -15.35 -29.04
N GLN A 151 34.93 -15.90 -30.08
CA GLN A 151 34.34 -15.13 -31.18
C GLN A 151 33.17 -14.26 -30.68
N MET A 152 32.35 -14.73 -29.74
CA MET A 152 31.27 -13.98 -29.12
C MET A 152 31.80 -12.73 -28.39
N VAL A 153 32.88 -12.85 -27.62
CA VAL A 153 33.56 -11.71 -26.98
C VAL A 153 34.14 -10.78 -28.05
N LEU A 154 34.74 -11.34 -29.10
CA LEU A 154 35.35 -10.58 -30.18
C LEU A 154 34.33 -9.76 -30.97
N VAL A 155 33.15 -10.31 -31.28
CA VAL A 155 32.06 -9.58 -31.95
C VAL A 155 31.70 -8.30 -31.19
N MET A 156 31.64 -8.35 -29.86
CA MET A 156 31.37 -7.17 -29.05
C MET A 156 32.48 -6.13 -29.18
N LYS A 157 33.74 -6.56 -29.09
CA LYS A 157 34.93 -5.70 -29.23
C LYS A 157 35.01 -5.02 -30.60
N LEU A 158 34.78 -5.79 -31.66
CA LEU A 158 34.93 -5.35 -33.05
C LEU A 158 33.75 -4.49 -33.52
N SER A 159 32.53 -4.85 -33.14
CA SER A 159 31.37 -3.99 -33.43
C SER A 159 31.43 -2.66 -32.70
N ALA A 160 31.85 -2.65 -31.43
CA ALA A 160 32.10 -1.42 -30.68
C ALA A 160 33.19 -0.57 -31.35
N PHE A 161 34.30 -1.19 -31.78
CA PHE A 161 35.38 -0.50 -32.48
C PHE A 161 34.89 0.24 -33.73
N CYS A 162 34.07 -0.39 -34.58
CA CYS A 162 33.50 0.30 -35.75
C CYS A 162 32.62 1.50 -35.36
N TRP A 163 31.81 1.36 -34.32
CA TRP A 163 31.03 2.49 -33.81
C TRP A 163 31.91 3.61 -33.23
N ASN A 164 32.98 3.27 -32.52
CA ASN A 164 33.92 4.24 -31.97
C ASN A 164 34.63 5.02 -33.09
N VAL A 165 35.04 4.35 -34.17
CA VAL A 165 35.63 5.00 -35.36
C VAL A 165 34.60 5.92 -36.04
N ALA A 166 33.36 5.45 -36.22
CA ALA A 166 32.29 6.24 -36.82
C ALA A 166 31.94 7.49 -35.99
N ASP A 167 31.86 7.35 -34.67
CA ASP A 167 31.61 8.48 -33.76
C ASP A 167 32.77 9.49 -33.81
N GLY A 168 34.00 9.04 -34.04
CA GLY A 168 35.17 9.91 -34.20
C GLY A 168 35.15 10.78 -35.45
N GLN A 169 34.28 10.50 -36.42
CA GLN A 169 34.09 11.32 -37.61
C GLN A 169 32.98 12.36 -37.45
N LEU A 170 32.21 12.32 -36.34
CA LEU A 170 31.12 13.24 -36.10
C LEU A 170 31.56 14.44 -35.24
N PRO A 171 30.95 15.62 -35.44
CA PRO A 171 31.19 16.77 -34.57
C PRO A 171 30.69 16.49 -33.14
N SER A 172 31.30 17.12 -32.14
CA SER A 172 31.11 16.73 -30.73
C SER A 172 29.73 17.07 -30.16
N ASP A 173 29.01 18.02 -30.75
CA ASP A 173 27.62 18.38 -30.44
C ASP A 173 26.61 17.28 -30.83
N HIS A 174 26.96 16.45 -31.82
CA HIS A 174 26.16 15.30 -32.25
C HIS A 174 26.37 14.04 -31.40
N LEU A 175 27.25 14.08 -30.41
CA LEU A 175 27.65 12.94 -29.58
C LEU A 175 27.14 13.08 -28.13
N SER A 176 26.64 11.99 -27.57
CA SER A 176 26.42 11.86 -26.12
C SER A 176 27.74 11.81 -25.37
N ASP A 177 27.71 12.06 -24.05
CA ASP A 177 28.94 12.06 -23.23
C ASP A 177 29.66 10.72 -23.26
N PHE A 178 28.92 9.61 -23.33
CA PHE A 178 29.51 8.28 -23.55
C PHE A 178 30.23 8.21 -24.90
N GLN A 179 29.62 8.68 -25.99
CA GLN A 179 30.25 8.64 -27.31
C GLN A 179 31.46 9.57 -27.40
N LYS A 180 31.40 10.74 -26.74
CA LYS A 180 32.55 11.66 -26.64
C LYS A 180 33.73 11.00 -25.94
N ASP A 181 33.49 10.27 -24.85
CA ASP A 181 34.54 9.53 -24.14
C ASP A 181 35.13 8.40 -24.97
N ARG A 182 34.34 7.77 -25.85
CA ARG A 182 34.70 6.55 -26.58
C ARG A 182 35.05 6.76 -28.06
N LYS A 183 35.04 7.98 -28.58
CA LYS A 183 35.30 8.23 -30.00
C LYS A 183 36.75 7.94 -30.39
N LEU A 184 36.95 7.44 -31.60
CA LEU A 184 38.28 7.18 -32.20
C LEU A 184 38.50 8.07 -33.42
N VAL A 185 39.32 9.11 -33.25
CA VAL A 185 39.65 10.07 -34.31
C VAL A 185 40.67 9.50 -35.28
N GLU A 186 41.58 8.63 -34.82
CA GLU A 186 42.62 7.99 -35.61
C GLU A 186 42.55 6.47 -35.47
N LEU A 187 42.89 5.75 -36.55
CA LEU A 187 42.96 4.30 -36.51
C LEU A 187 44.21 3.87 -35.74
N PRO A 188 44.11 2.80 -34.94
CA PRO A 188 45.22 2.36 -34.12
C PRO A 188 46.29 1.63 -34.94
N PRO A 189 47.57 1.68 -34.53
CA PRO A 189 48.60 0.83 -35.12
C PRO A 189 48.23 -0.65 -35.03
N LEU A 190 48.60 -1.43 -36.05
CA LEU A 190 48.23 -2.85 -36.14
C LEU A 190 48.70 -3.68 -34.93
N LEU A 191 49.85 -3.34 -34.34
CA LEU A 191 50.37 -4.03 -33.15
C LEU A 191 49.47 -3.81 -31.92
N GLU A 192 49.00 -2.57 -31.69
CA GLU A 192 48.09 -2.27 -30.59
C GLU A 192 46.70 -2.88 -30.81
N TYR A 193 46.21 -2.83 -32.05
CA TYR A 193 44.95 -3.44 -32.42
C TYR A 193 44.98 -4.96 -32.22
N ALA A 194 46.08 -5.62 -32.62
CA ALA A 194 46.28 -7.05 -32.37
C ALA A 194 46.33 -7.37 -30.87
N GLY A 195 47.00 -6.56 -30.05
CA GLY A 195 47.02 -6.70 -28.59
C GLY A 195 45.64 -6.55 -27.94
N TYR A 196 44.82 -5.61 -28.43
CA TYR A 196 43.43 -5.41 -27.99
C TYR A 196 42.53 -6.62 -28.29
N VAL A 197 42.63 -7.12 -29.53
CA VAL A 197 41.89 -8.30 -30.00
C VAL A 197 42.30 -9.54 -29.21
N LEU A 198 43.61 -9.76 -29.05
CA LEU A 198 44.20 -10.93 -28.42
C LEU A 198 44.58 -10.68 -26.95
N PHE A 199 43.68 -10.11 -26.15
CA PHE A 199 43.95 -9.90 -24.73
C PHE A 199 43.67 -11.16 -23.90
N PHE A 200 44.73 -11.89 -23.52
CA PHE A 200 44.67 -13.25 -22.96
C PHE A 200 43.75 -13.42 -21.73
N PRO A 201 43.65 -12.49 -20.74
CA PRO A 201 42.80 -12.68 -19.56
C PRO A 201 41.30 -12.74 -19.88
N SER A 202 40.89 -12.17 -21.02
CA SER A 202 39.48 -12.03 -21.42
C SER A 202 39.11 -12.85 -22.65
N LEU A 203 40.05 -13.64 -23.18
CA LEU A 203 39.97 -14.19 -24.54
C LEU A 203 38.78 -15.13 -24.76
N PHE A 204 38.50 -16.05 -23.83
CA PHE A 204 37.49 -17.09 -24.02
C PHE A 204 36.12 -16.82 -23.37
N GLY A 205 36.01 -15.84 -22.47
CA GLY A 205 34.81 -15.68 -21.63
C GLY A 205 34.51 -14.28 -21.11
N GLY A 206 35.24 -13.25 -21.55
CA GLY A 206 35.15 -11.89 -21.00
C GLY A 206 35.83 -11.74 -19.64
N PRO A 207 35.76 -10.56 -18.98
CA PRO A 207 34.97 -9.39 -19.35
C PRO A 207 35.44 -8.70 -20.64
N THR A 208 34.50 -8.13 -21.40
CA THR A 208 34.82 -7.31 -22.58
C THR A 208 35.12 -5.87 -22.19
N PHE A 209 35.89 -5.18 -23.03
CA PHE A 209 36.27 -3.78 -22.90
C PHE A 209 36.51 -3.19 -24.29
N GLU A 210 36.54 -1.86 -24.39
CA GLU A 210 36.66 -1.15 -25.66
C GLU A 210 38.12 -0.79 -25.96
N TYR A 211 38.45 -0.57 -27.25
CA TYR A 211 39.82 -0.23 -27.65
C TYR A 211 40.32 1.07 -27.00
N VAL A 212 39.45 2.07 -26.80
CA VAL A 212 39.81 3.31 -26.10
C VAL A 212 40.30 3.04 -24.68
N GLU A 213 39.68 2.10 -23.96
CA GLU A 213 40.13 1.72 -22.62
C GLU A 213 41.46 0.98 -22.65
N TYR A 214 41.66 0.13 -23.67
CA TYR A 214 42.92 -0.56 -23.89
C TYR A 214 44.06 0.43 -24.17
N ARG A 215 43.82 1.45 -24.99
CA ARG A 215 44.78 2.51 -25.29
C ARG A 215 45.16 3.30 -24.04
N ARG A 216 44.16 3.70 -23.23
CA ARG A 216 44.39 4.41 -21.94
C ARG A 216 45.13 3.56 -20.91
N TRP A 217 45.03 2.24 -21.01
CA TRP A 217 45.80 1.31 -20.20
C TRP A 217 47.26 1.19 -20.67
N LEU A 218 47.47 1.15 -22.00
CA LEU A 218 48.80 1.11 -22.59
C LEU A 218 49.61 2.38 -22.28
N ASP A 219 49.01 3.56 -22.48
CA ASP A 219 49.64 4.87 -22.24
C ASP A 219 49.61 5.32 -20.77
N THR A 220 48.98 4.53 -19.90
CA THR A 220 48.80 4.74 -18.45
C THR A 220 47.96 5.95 -18.03
N SER A 221 47.32 6.65 -18.97
CA SER A 221 46.40 7.77 -18.68
C SER A 221 45.17 7.34 -17.86
N MET A 222 44.77 6.06 -17.93
CA MET A 222 43.66 5.57 -17.12
C MET A 222 43.91 5.65 -15.60
N PHE A 223 45.17 5.79 -15.18
CA PHE A 223 45.58 5.84 -13.78
C PHE A 223 45.82 7.24 -13.25
N ASP A 224 45.57 8.28 -14.06
CA ASP A 224 45.73 9.66 -13.63
C ASP A 224 44.76 9.98 -12.47
N LEU A 225 45.27 10.67 -11.45
CA LEU A 225 44.57 10.93 -10.20
C LEU A 225 43.70 12.20 -10.30
N PRO A 226 42.58 12.27 -9.58
CA PRO A 226 41.77 13.50 -9.52
C PRO A 226 42.60 14.69 -9.01
N PRO A 227 42.43 15.89 -9.57
CA PRO A 227 43.23 17.07 -9.18
C PRO A 227 43.04 17.48 -7.71
N ASN A 228 41.88 17.16 -7.11
CA ASN A 228 41.54 17.53 -5.73
C ASN A 228 41.88 16.43 -4.69
N LEU A 229 42.70 15.43 -5.04
CA LEU A 229 43.02 14.32 -4.15
C LEU A 229 44.14 14.69 -3.16
N GLU A 230 43.85 14.63 -1.87
CA GLU A 230 44.84 14.83 -0.79
C GLU A 230 46.03 13.86 -0.91
N ALA A 231 47.23 14.34 -0.59
CA ALA A 231 48.46 13.55 -0.71
C ALA A 231 48.46 12.27 0.16
N SER A 232 47.83 12.32 1.34
CA SER A 232 47.66 11.18 2.26
C SER A 232 46.74 10.09 1.73
N LYS A 233 45.83 10.44 0.80
CA LYS A 233 44.82 9.55 0.22
C LYS A 233 45.26 8.95 -1.12
N LYS A 234 46.51 9.20 -1.55
CA LYS A 234 47.05 8.63 -2.78
C LYS A 234 47.20 7.10 -2.65
N PRO A 235 46.73 6.33 -3.64
CA PRO A 235 46.80 4.88 -3.57
C PRO A 235 48.27 4.42 -3.61
N PRO A 236 48.63 3.36 -2.84
CA PRO A 236 49.98 2.86 -2.83
C PRO A 236 50.34 2.27 -4.19
N VAL A 237 51.50 2.66 -4.73
CA VAL A 237 52.10 2.14 -5.95
C VAL A 237 53.36 1.31 -5.64
N ARG A 238 53.82 0.48 -6.58
CA ARG A 238 55.05 -0.35 -6.43
C ARG A 238 56.10 0.12 -7.44
N ARG A 239 57.36 0.30 -7.00
CA ARG A 239 58.53 0.57 -7.86
C ARG A 239 58.31 1.72 -8.87
N GLN A 240 57.94 2.91 -8.40
CA GLN A 240 57.76 4.14 -9.22
C GLN A 240 56.76 4.04 -10.40
N ARG A 241 55.84 3.06 -10.41
CA ARG A 241 54.80 2.93 -11.46
C ARG A 241 53.58 3.79 -11.18
N LYS A 242 52.83 4.12 -12.24
CA LYS A 242 51.49 4.77 -12.13
C LYS A 242 50.38 3.82 -11.67
N VAL A 243 50.51 2.52 -11.92
CA VAL A 243 49.47 1.53 -11.62
C VAL A 243 49.35 1.27 -10.10
N PRO A 244 48.18 1.45 -9.47
CA PRO A 244 47.96 1.13 -8.06
C PRO A 244 48.14 -0.36 -7.73
N ARG A 245 48.42 -0.68 -6.46
CA ARG A 245 48.51 -2.08 -5.98
C ARG A 245 47.21 -2.85 -6.24
N SER A 246 47.26 -3.82 -7.16
CA SER A 246 46.10 -4.62 -7.55
C SER A 246 46.19 -6.11 -7.19
N GLY A 247 47.25 -6.54 -6.51
CA GLY A 247 47.46 -7.94 -6.11
C GLY A 247 46.38 -8.47 -5.14
N THR A 248 46.11 -7.73 -4.06
CA THR A 248 45.08 -8.09 -3.07
C THR A 248 43.67 -8.17 -3.66
N PRO A 249 43.15 -7.17 -4.42
CA PRO A 249 41.83 -7.27 -5.02
C PRO A 249 41.73 -8.39 -6.07
N ALA A 250 42.81 -8.65 -6.83
CA ALA A 250 42.86 -9.79 -7.75
C ALA A 250 42.80 -11.14 -7.01
N ALA A 251 43.56 -11.30 -5.92
CA ALA A 251 43.55 -12.52 -5.11
C ALA A 251 42.17 -12.78 -4.48
N TRP A 252 41.47 -11.73 -4.02
CA TRP A 252 40.11 -11.85 -3.51
C TRP A 252 39.13 -12.33 -4.58
N LYS A 253 39.22 -11.78 -5.80
CA LYS A 253 38.40 -12.23 -6.95
C LYS A 253 38.74 -13.67 -7.35
N ALA A 254 40.01 -14.05 -7.31
CA ALA A 254 40.44 -15.43 -7.55
C ALA A 254 39.81 -16.40 -6.55
N ALA A 255 39.93 -16.10 -5.26
CA ALA A 255 39.35 -16.90 -4.18
C ALA A 255 37.83 -17.01 -4.30
N SER A 256 37.13 -15.89 -4.56
CA SER A 256 35.69 -15.90 -4.80
C SER A 256 35.31 -16.72 -6.03
N GLY A 257 36.10 -16.64 -7.11
CA GLY A 257 35.84 -17.40 -8.33
C GLY A 257 36.00 -18.91 -8.11
N LEU A 258 37.10 -19.33 -7.47
CA LEU A 258 37.36 -20.72 -7.09
C LEU A 258 36.28 -21.29 -6.17
N MET A 259 35.83 -20.51 -5.18
CA MET A 259 34.72 -20.89 -4.31
C MET A 259 33.44 -21.19 -5.10
N TRP A 260 33.06 -20.35 -6.06
CA TRP A 260 31.89 -20.60 -6.90
C TRP A 260 32.05 -21.81 -7.82
N ILE A 261 33.25 -22.04 -8.36
CA ILE A 261 33.55 -23.27 -9.13
C ILE A 261 33.44 -24.50 -8.23
N ALA A 262 33.95 -24.47 -7.00
CA ALA A 262 33.82 -25.58 -6.05
C ALA A 262 32.35 -25.88 -5.73
N PHE A 263 31.54 -24.85 -5.47
CA PHE A 263 30.09 -25.02 -5.29
C PHE A 263 29.40 -25.56 -6.54
N PHE A 264 29.78 -25.11 -7.73
CA PHE A 264 29.27 -25.67 -8.98
C PHE A 264 29.60 -27.15 -9.11
N VAL A 265 30.86 -27.56 -8.89
CA VAL A 265 31.28 -28.96 -8.98
C VAL A 265 30.48 -29.81 -7.99
N PHE A 266 30.40 -29.39 -6.72
CA PHE A 266 29.62 -30.07 -5.69
C PHE A 266 28.14 -30.21 -6.07
N MET A 267 27.52 -29.12 -6.50
CA MET A 267 26.09 -29.11 -6.84
C MET A 267 25.80 -29.85 -8.14
N SER A 268 26.70 -29.83 -9.13
CA SER A 268 26.49 -30.39 -10.47
C SER A 268 26.25 -31.90 -10.49
N GLY A 269 26.84 -32.65 -9.55
CA GLY A 269 26.54 -34.08 -9.38
C GLY A 269 25.06 -34.33 -9.04
N SER A 270 24.45 -33.43 -8.28
CA SER A 270 23.03 -33.47 -7.90
C SER A 270 22.10 -32.65 -8.80
N PHE A 271 22.68 -31.64 -9.45
CA PHE A 271 22.15 -30.44 -10.13
C PHE A 271 22.27 -30.41 -11.66
N SER A 272 22.48 -31.53 -12.37
CA SER A 272 22.84 -31.47 -13.79
C SER A 272 21.67 -31.12 -14.73
N PRO A 273 21.92 -30.40 -15.85
CA PRO A 273 20.91 -30.14 -16.88
C PRO A 273 20.23 -31.38 -17.45
N SER A 274 20.94 -32.52 -17.51
CA SER A 274 20.40 -33.80 -17.98
C SER A 274 19.22 -34.32 -17.16
N ARG A 275 19.05 -33.86 -15.91
CA ARG A 275 17.87 -34.19 -15.09
C ARG A 275 16.59 -33.58 -15.62
N LEU A 276 16.67 -32.47 -16.35
CA LEU A 276 15.48 -31.82 -16.90
C LEU A 276 14.86 -32.61 -18.06
N THR A 277 15.67 -33.42 -18.73
CA THR A 277 15.25 -34.29 -19.84
C THR A 277 15.06 -35.74 -19.41
N HIS A 278 15.44 -36.11 -18.18
CA HIS A 278 15.32 -37.47 -17.70
C HIS A 278 13.85 -37.84 -17.43
N PRO A 279 13.35 -39.00 -17.91
CA PRO A 279 11.95 -39.41 -17.73
C PRO A 279 11.48 -39.41 -16.26
N ALA A 280 12.36 -39.80 -15.33
CA ALA A 280 12.07 -39.79 -13.88
C ALA A 280 11.64 -38.41 -13.32
N LEU A 281 11.95 -37.30 -14.01
CA LEU A 281 11.42 -35.99 -13.60
C LEU A 281 9.89 -35.95 -13.68
N LEU A 282 9.30 -36.65 -14.66
CA LEU A 282 7.86 -36.76 -14.87
C LEU A 282 7.16 -37.62 -13.82
N GLU A 283 7.91 -38.36 -13.00
CA GLU A 283 7.37 -39.12 -11.86
C GLU A 283 7.23 -38.26 -10.61
N HIS A 284 7.99 -37.17 -10.52
CA HIS A 284 7.92 -36.24 -9.40
C HIS A 284 6.66 -35.35 -9.46
N GLY A 285 6.13 -34.94 -8.31
CA GLY A 285 5.07 -33.93 -8.26
C GLY A 285 5.53 -32.55 -8.76
N PHE A 286 4.59 -31.71 -9.20
CA PHE A 286 4.87 -30.40 -9.81
C PHE A 286 5.84 -29.53 -9.00
N ILE A 287 5.64 -29.40 -7.69
CA ILE A 287 6.51 -28.58 -6.82
C ILE A 287 7.95 -29.08 -6.82
N ARG A 288 8.15 -30.39 -6.78
CA ARG A 288 9.48 -31.00 -6.83
C ARG A 288 10.13 -30.79 -8.20
N ARG A 289 9.37 -30.83 -9.29
CA ARG A 289 9.89 -30.50 -10.63
C ARG A 289 10.34 -29.03 -10.72
N VAL A 290 9.53 -28.10 -10.20
CA VAL A 290 9.87 -26.67 -10.18
C VAL A 290 11.10 -26.42 -9.31
N TRP A 291 11.20 -27.07 -8.15
CA TRP A 291 12.37 -26.98 -7.29
C TRP A 291 13.63 -27.53 -7.98
N ILE A 292 13.55 -28.69 -8.62
CA ILE A 292 14.65 -29.26 -9.40
C ILE A 292 15.05 -28.31 -10.53
N LEU A 293 14.08 -27.75 -11.25
CA LEU A 293 14.35 -26.75 -12.29
C LEU A 293 15.10 -25.54 -11.75
N TYR A 294 14.67 -25.01 -10.60
CA TYR A 294 15.37 -23.92 -9.93
C TYR A 294 16.80 -24.31 -9.54
N CYS A 295 16.99 -25.46 -8.87
CA CYS A 295 18.31 -25.93 -8.44
C CYS A 295 19.25 -26.18 -9.62
N VAL A 296 18.75 -26.75 -10.72
CA VAL A 296 19.52 -26.92 -11.96
C VAL A 296 19.90 -25.55 -12.53
N GLY A 297 18.97 -24.60 -12.56
CA GLY A 297 19.23 -23.23 -12.99
C GLY A 297 20.26 -22.50 -12.13
N LEU A 298 20.17 -22.61 -10.81
CA LEU A 298 21.13 -22.05 -9.85
C LEU A 298 22.52 -22.65 -10.03
N THR A 299 22.59 -23.98 -10.12
CA THR A 299 23.84 -24.71 -10.40
C THR A 299 24.45 -24.25 -11.70
N ALA A 300 23.65 -24.09 -12.77
CA ALA A 300 24.12 -23.60 -14.05
C ALA A 300 24.64 -22.15 -13.99
N ARG A 301 24.15 -21.29 -13.10
CA ARG A 301 24.65 -19.92 -12.91
C ARG A 301 25.99 -19.87 -12.16
N MET A 302 26.19 -20.73 -11.16
CA MET A 302 27.41 -20.77 -10.35
C MET A 302 28.68 -20.92 -11.19
N LYS A 303 28.64 -21.72 -12.28
CA LYS A 303 29.79 -21.84 -13.20
C LYS A 303 30.19 -20.50 -13.82
N TYR A 304 29.22 -19.66 -14.18
CA TYR A 304 29.46 -18.33 -14.73
C TYR A 304 29.92 -17.34 -13.65
N TYR A 305 29.41 -17.46 -12.42
CA TYR A 305 29.91 -16.67 -11.28
C TYR A 305 31.39 -16.92 -11.05
N GLY A 306 31.80 -18.19 -11.08
CA GLY A 306 33.19 -18.59 -10.96
C GLY A 306 34.04 -18.10 -12.12
N ALA A 307 33.68 -18.49 -13.36
CA ALA A 307 34.42 -18.16 -14.58
C ALA A 307 34.66 -16.66 -14.75
N TRP A 308 33.60 -15.84 -14.66
CA TRP A 308 33.73 -14.40 -14.85
C TRP A 308 34.48 -13.72 -13.71
N SER A 309 34.38 -14.22 -12.47
CA SER A 309 35.16 -13.68 -11.35
C SER A 309 36.66 -13.98 -11.50
N LEU A 310 37.01 -15.18 -11.97
CA LEU A 310 38.40 -15.56 -12.23
C LEU A 310 39.01 -14.70 -13.34
N ALA A 311 38.31 -14.51 -14.45
CA ALA A 311 38.78 -13.68 -15.56
C ALA A 311 38.85 -12.18 -15.18
N GLU A 312 37.88 -11.68 -14.43
CA GLU A 312 37.90 -10.31 -13.88
C GLU A 312 39.11 -10.10 -12.96
N GLY A 313 39.41 -11.05 -12.06
CA GLY A 313 40.57 -10.97 -11.17
C GLY A 313 41.90 -10.93 -11.93
N ALA A 314 42.03 -11.69 -13.03
CA ALA A 314 43.20 -11.61 -13.90
C ALA A 314 43.31 -10.23 -14.59
N CYS A 315 42.19 -9.65 -15.04
CA CYS A 315 42.15 -8.29 -15.60
C CYS A 315 42.46 -7.19 -14.56
N ILE A 316 42.03 -7.37 -13.31
CA ILE A 316 42.42 -6.50 -12.18
C ILE A 316 43.93 -6.60 -11.96
N LEU A 317 44.49 -7.81 -12.08
CA LEU A 317 45.92 -8.02 -11.90
C LEU A 317 46.75 -7.38 -13.01
N THR A 318 46.26 -7.20 -14.23
CA THR A 318 46.97 -6.42 -15.27
C THR A 318 46.85 -4.89 -15.09
N GLY A 319 45.91 -4.44 -14.25
CA GLY A 319 45.61 -3.02 -14.03
C GLY A 319 44.39 -2.52 -14.82
N LEU A 320 43.93 -3.26 -15.83
CA LEU A 320 42.83 -2.84 -16.72
C LEU A 320 41.46 -2.75 -15.99
N GLY A 321 41.31 -3.41 -14.84
CA GLY A 321 40.10 -3.34 -14.00
C GLY A 321 39.92 -2.04 -13.19
N TYR A 322 40.88 -1.11 -13.23
CA TYR A 322 40.88 0.11 -12.41
C TYR A 322 39.77 1.09 -12.80
N ASN A 323 39.01 1.59 -11.83
CA ASN A 323 37.89 2.50 -12.04
C ASN A 323 37.99 3.78 -11.19
N GLY A 324 39.22 4.28 -10.99
CA GLY A 324 39.44 5.51 -10.24
C GLY A 324 39.56 5.31 -8.71
N VAL A 325 39.79 6.43 -8.04
CA VAL A 325 39.90 6.55 -6.59
C VAL A 325 38.85 7.54 -6.11
N ASP A 326 38.16 7.19 -5.04
CA ASP A 326 37.26 8.11 -4.35
C ASP A 326 38.05 9.24 -3.69
N PRO A 327 37.83 10.53 -4.07
CA PRO A 327 38.55 11.66 -3.50
C PRO A 327 38.37 11.83 -1.98
N ILE A 328 37.23 11.38 -1.44
CA ILE A 328 36.89 11.56 -0.02
C ILE A 328 37.56 10.48 0.82
N THR A 329 37.37 9.21 0.43
CA THR A 329 37.81 8.05 1.23
C THR A 329 39.19 7.51 0.86
N GLY A 330 39.74 7.88 -0.30
CA GLY A 330 40.99 7.33 -0.85
C GLY A 330 40.86 5.88 -1.33
N LYS A 331 39.64 5.32 -1.36
CA LYS A 331 39.42 3.91 -1.74
C LYS A 331 39.52 3.73 -3.26
N VAL A 332 40.34 2.77 -3.68
CA VAL A 332 40.49 2.37 -5.09
C VAL A 332 39.33 1.47 -5.51
N SER A 333 38.69 1.79 -6.64
CA SER A 333 37.66 0.96 -7.25
C SER A 333 38.23 0.06 -8.35
N TRP A 334 37.92 -1.24 -8.28
CA TRP A 334 38.40 -2.27 -9.23
C TRP A 334 37.25 -2.95 -9.99
N ASN A 335 36.17 -2.21 -10.25
CA ASN A 335 34.93 -2.73 -10.83
C ASN A 335 34.67 -2.28 -12.28
N ARG A 336 35.66 -1.70 -12.98
CA ARG A 336 35.49 -1.21 -14.37
C ARG A 336 35.00 -2.33 -15.29
N LEU A 337 35.65 -3.49 -15.16
CA LEU A 337 35.41 -4.69 -15.94
C LEU A 337 34.52 -5.72 -15.23
N GLN A 338 33.81 -5.32 -14.17
CA GLN A 338 32.91 -6.24 -13.47
C GLN A 338 31.84 -6.77 -14.45
N ASN A 339 31.81 -8.08 -14.64
CA ASN A 339 30.84 -8.73 -15.53
C ASN A 339 29.66 -9.36 -14.80
N ILE A 340 29.80 -9.57 -13.49
CA ILE A 340 28.82 -10.28 -12.68
C ILE A 340 28.79 -9.78 -11.24
N ASP A 341 27.60 -9.72 -10.67
CA ASP A 341 27.36 -9.55 -9.24
C ASP A 341 26.42 -10.66 -8.73
N PRO A 342 26.96 -11.78 -8.19
CA PRO A 342 26.15 -12.89 -7.74
C PRO A 342 25.10 -12.51 -6.69
N ARG A 343 25.41 -11.56 -5.80
CA ARG A 343 24.44 -11.11 -4.79
C ARG A 343 23.29 -10.33 -5.42
N GLY A 344 23.61 -9.40 -6.31
CA GLY A 344 22.61 -8.66 -7.06
C GLY A 344 21.72 -9.53 -7.94
N VAL A 345 22.24 -10.64 -8.47
CA VAL A 345 21.45 -11.61 -9.25
C VAL A 345 20.52 -12.42 -8.35
N GLU A 346 21.02 -13.02 -7.27
CA GLU A 346 20.21 -13.91 -6.42
C GLU A 346 19.24 -13.18 -5.48
N LEU A 347 19.51 -11.90 -5.16
CA LEU A 347 18.65 -11.04 -4.32
C LEU A 347 17.83 -10.03 -5.14
N ALA A 348 17.82 -10.16 -6.47
CA ALA A 348 17.09 -9.24 -7.35
C ALA A 348 15.59 -9.25 -7.04
N GLN A 349 15.04 -8.08 -6.70
CA GLN A 349 13.61 -7.89 -6.45
C GLN A 349 12.78 -7.61 -7.72
N ASN A 350 13.45 -7.45 -8.87
CA ASN A 350 12.82 -7.22 -10.17
C ASN A 350 13.74 -7.66 -11.32
N VAL A 351 13.15 -7.87 -12.51
CA VAL A 351 13.87 -8.33 -13.71
C VAL A 351 14.97 -7.35 -14.14
N ARG A 352 14.77 -6.03 -13.91
CA ARG A 352 15.77 -5.01 -14.26
C ARG A 352 17.03 -5.12 -13.37
N GLY A 353 16.87 -5.36 -12.07
CA GLY A 353 17.95 -5.62 -11.13
C GLY A 353 18.71 -6.90 -11.49
N TYR A 354 17.98 -7.98 -11.79
CA TYR A 354 18.56 -9.24 -12.23
C TYR A 354 19.43 -9.07 -13.48
N LEU A 355 18.87 -8.46 -14.54
CA LEU A 355 19.60 -8.21 -15.79
C LEU A 355 20.72 -7.18 -15.62
N GLY A 356 20.60 -6.25 -14.68
CA GLY A 356 21.63 -5.27 -14.36
C GLY A 356 22.87 -5.86 -13.67
N SER A 357 22.70 -7.00 -12.97
CA SER A 357 23.77 -7.70 -12.27
C SER A 357 24.32 -8.92 -13.03
N TRP A 358 23.60 -9.41 -14.06
CA TRP A 358 23.99 -10.54 -14.90
C TRP A 358 24.63 -10.09 -16.21
N ASN A 359 25.79 -10.66 -16.58
CA ASN A 359 26.48 -10.39 -17.84
C ASN A 359 26.55 -8.90 -18.19
N MET A 360 27.08 -8.12 -17.25
CA MET A 360 26.93 -6.67 -17.19
C MET A 360 27.52 -5.96 -18.42
N ASN A 361 28.69 -6.40 -18.91
CA ASN A 361 29.33 -5.75 -20.06
C ASN A 361 28.60 -6.07 -21.37
N THR A 362 27.93 -7.23 -21.46
CA THR A 362 27.04 -7.53 -22.60
C THR A 362 25.80 -6.65 -22.60
N ASN A 363 25.19 -6.42 -21.43
CA ASN A 363 24.09 -5.47 -21.30
C ASN A 363 24.52 -4.03 -21.67
N LYS A 364 25.72 -3.59 -21.28
CA LYS A 364 26.28 -2.29 -21.68
C LYS A 364 26.48 -2.20 -23.21
N TRP A 365 27.04 -3.23 -23.83
CA TRP A 365 27.23 -3.31 -25.28
C TRP A 365 25.89 -3.23 -26.02
N LEU A 366 24.93 -4.09 -25.66
CA LEU A 366 23.58 -4.10 -26.24
C LEU A 366 22.90 -2.74 -26.09
N ARG A 367 23.02 -2.09 -24.92
CA ARG A 367 22.45 -0.76 -24.70
C ARG A 367 23.08 0.30 -25.62
N ASN A 368 24.40 0.40 -25.64
CA ASN A 368 25.10 1.53 -26.25
C ASN A 368 25.29 1.39 -27.77
N TYR A 369 25.41 0.15 -28.27
CA TYR A 369 25.72 -0.13 -29.68
C TYR A 369 24.57 -0.78 -30.46
N VAL A 370 23.50 -1.21 -29.79
CA VAL A 370 22.28 -1.71 -30.45
C VAL A 370 21.08 -0.85 -30.09
N TYR A 371 20.59 -0.89 -28.83
CA TYR A 371 19.35 -0.23 -28.39
C TYR A 371 19.29 1.26 -28.71
N LEU A 372 20.34 2.01 -28.37
CA LEU A 372 20.42 3.44 -28.66
C LEU A 372 20.66 3.74 -30.15
N ARG A 373 21.31 2.83 -30.88
CA ARG A 373 21.68 3.01 -32.30
C ARG A 373 20.55 2.69 -33.27
N VAL A 374 19.67 1.76 -32.94
CA VAL A 374 18.46 1.44 -33.72
C VAL A 374 17.33 2.46 -33.50
N THR A 375 17.51 3.38 -32.54
CA THR A 375 16.51 4.40 -32.22
C THR A 375 16.75 5.63 -33.10
N PRO A 376 15.73 6.12 -33.83
CA PRO A 376 15.88 7.32 -34.65
C PRO A 376 16.34 8.53 -33.82
N ARG A 377 17.23 9.36 -34.38
CA ARG A 377 17.70 10.58 -33.73
C ARG A 377 16.52 11.46 -33.30
N GLY A 378 16.60 12.01 -32.09
CA GLY A 378 15.54 12.82 -31.48
C GLY A 378 14.32 12.04 -30.96
N LYS A 379 14.23 10.72 -31.17
CA LYS A 379 13.14 9.88 -30.63
C LYS A 379 13.59 9.09 -29.42
N LYS A 380 12.67 8.86 -28.48
CA LYS A 380 12.91 7.96 -27.35
C LYS A 380 12.81 6.49 -27.79
N PRO A 381 13.65 5.60 -27.25
CA PRO A 381 13.65 4.19 -27.63
C PRO A 381 12.37 3.48 -27.16
N GLY A 382 11.63 2.90 -28.11
CA GLY A 382 10.35 2.21 -27.86
C GLY A 382 10.45 0.68 -27.97
N PHE A 383 9.30 0.01 -28.12
CA PHE A 383 9.20 -1.46 -28.23
C PHE A 383 10.08 -2.04 -29.33
N ARG A 384 10.12 -1.40 -30.50
CA ARG A 384 10.95 -1.85 -31.64
C ARG A 384 12.43 -1.92 -31.27
N ALA A 385 12.95 -0.91 -30.57
CA ALA A 385 14.34 -0.90 -30.12
C ALA A 385 14.62 -2.03 -29.11
N SER A 386 13.68 -2.28 -28.19
CA SER A 386 13.76 -3.38 -27.22
C SER A 386 13.79 -4.74 -27.94
N LEU A 387 12.85 -4.98 -28.85
CA LEU A 387 12.74 -6.22 -29.60
C LEU A 387 13.99 -6.48 -30.46
N MET A 388 14.49 -5.46 -31.15
CA MET A 388 15.74 -5.57 -31.92
C MET A 388 16.93 -5.91 -31.02
N THR A 389 17.03 -5.29 -29.85
CA THR A 389 18.14 -5.53 -28.91
C THR A 389 18.14 -6.96 -28.38
N PHE A 390 16.98 -7.45 -27.95
CA PHE A 390 16.84 -8.83 -27.46
C PHE A 390 16.92 -9.86 -28.59
N GLY A 391 16.45 -9.52 -29.80
CA GLY A 391 16.64 -10.33 -31.00
C GLY A 391 18.11 -10.46 -31.39
N THR A 392 18.88 -9.37 -31.35
CA THR A 392 20.33 -9.38 -31.52
C THR A 392 21.01 -10.23 -30.46
N SER A 393 20.56 -10.15 -29.20
CA SER A 393 21.11 -11.00 -28.13
C SER A 393 20.83 -12.48 -28.37
N ALA A 394 19.63 -12.85 -28.84
CA ALA A 394 19.31 -14.23 -29.21
C ALA A 394 20.23 -14.73 -30.34
N LEU A 395 20.37 -13.93 -31.41
CA LEU A 395 21.25 -14.24 -32.54
C LEU A 395 22.72 -14.39 -32.11
N TRP A 396 23.17 -13.56 -31.16
CA TRP A 396 24.53 -13.65 -30.61
C TRP A 396 24.78 -14.93 -29.81
N HIS A 397 23.75 -15.53 -29.19
CA HIS A 397 23.87 -16.80 -28.47
C HIS A 397 23.75 -18.05 -29.37
N GLY A 398 23.05 -17.96 -30.52
CA GLY A 398 22.90 -19.07 -31.47
C GLY A 398 21.49 -19.24 -32.03
N PHE A 399 21.28 -20.30 -32.83
CA PHE A 399 20.01 -20.57 -33.51
C PHE A 399 19.13 -21.61 -32.80
N TYR A 400 19.42 -21.93 -31.53
CA TYR A 400 18.53 -22.79 -30.74
C TYR A 400 17.23 -22.05 -30.40
N PRO A 401 16.03 -22.65 -30.62
CA PRO A 401 14.74 -21.99 -30.37
C PRO A 401 14.58 -21.44 -28.93
N GLY A 402 15.19 -22.10 -27.95
CA GLY A 402 15.14 -21.68 -26.55
C GLY A 402 15.71 -20.28 -26.29
N TYR A 403 16.72 -19.84 -27.05
CA TYR A 403 17.28 -18.50 -26.92
C TYR A 403 16.27 -17.44 -27.36
N TYR A 404 15.63 -17.62 -28.51
CA TYR A 404 14.63 -16.69 -29.03
C TYR A 404 13.42 -16.59 -28.11
N MET A 405 12.90 -17.72 -27.61
CA MET A 405 11.81 -17.73 -26.63
C MET A 405 12.17 -16.93 -25.38
N THR A 406 13.37 -17.12 -24.85
CA THR A 406 13.84 -16.45 -23.62
C THR A 406 13.96 -14.94 -23.82
N PHE A 407 14.66 -14.49 -24.86
CA PHE A 407 14.96 -13.07 -25.05
C PHE A 407 13.75 -12.27 -25.57
N ILE A 408 12.89 -12.85 -26.41
CA ILE A 408 11.64 -12.18 -26.83
C ILE A 408 10.71 -12.00 -25.64
N LEU A 409 10.55 -13.01 -24.79
CA LEU A 409 9.76 -12.91 -23.56
C LEU A 409 10.29 -11.81 -22.63
N ALA A 410 11.62 -11.73 -22.46
CA ALA A 410 12.25 -10.66 -21.68
C ALA A 410 11.94 -9.25 -22.22
N SER A 411 11.92 -9.08 -23.56
CA SER A 411 11.55 -7.82 -24.21
C SER A 411 10.10 -7.41 -23.93
N LEU A 412 9.17 -8.38 -23.98
CA LEU A 412 7.75 -8.13 -23.71
C LEU A 412 7.54 -7.68 -22.26
N ILE A 413 8.12 -8.40 -21.30
CA ILE A 413 8.04 -8.07 -19.87
C ILE A 413 8.58 -6.65 -19.61
N GLN A 414 9.74 -6.31 -20.19
CA GLN A 414 10.38 -5.01 -19.97
C GLN A 414 9.58 -3.84 -20.60
N THR A 415 8.88 -4.07 -21.71
CA THR A 415 8.14 -3.01 -22.43
C THR A 415 6.82 -2.65 -21.75
N VAL A 416 6.12 -3.65 -21.22
CA VAL A 416 4.86 -3.44 -20.49
C VAL A 416 5.08 -2.50 -19.30
N ALA A 417 6.14 -2.71 -18.52
CA ALA A 417 6.47 -1.86 -17.38
C ALA A 417 6.70 -0.38 -17.77
N LYS A 418 7.47 -0.11 -18.83
CA LYS A 418 7.78 1.25 -19.31
C LYS A 418 6.56 2.01 -19.86
N THR A 419 5.56 1.30 -20.39
CA THR A 419 4.39 1.93 -21.00
C THR A 419 3.53 2.66 -19.95
N PHE A 420 3.35 2.07 -18.77
CA PHE A 420 2.59 2.70 -17.69
C PHE A 420 3.31 3.92 -17.11
N GLU A 421 4.64 3.85 -16.96
CA GLU A 421 5.46 4.99 -16.51
C GLU A 421 5.36 6.19 -17.48
N PHE A 422 5.22 5.93 -18.78
CA PHE A 422 5.03 6.99 -19.78
C PHE A 422 3.65 7.65 -19.72
N LEU A 423 2.59 6.88 -19.47
CA LEU A 423 1.21 7.39 -19.45
C LEU A 423 0.88 8.18 -18.18
N SER A 424 1.55 7.87 -17.06
CA SER A 424 1.31 8.47 -15.75
C SER A 424 1.37 10.01 -15.74
N PRO A 425 2.44 10.68 -16.24
CA PRO A 425 2.49 12.14 -16.29
C PRO A 425 1.40 12.78 -17.15
N GLY A 426 1.01 12.14 -18.27
CA GLY A 426 0.01 12.68 -19.19
C GLY A 426 -1.42 12.62 -18.66
N LEU A 427 -1.69 11.72 -17.71
CA LEU A 427 -3.00 11.56 -17.08
C LEU A 427 -3.07 12.19 -15.69
N GLY A 428 -1.94 12.57 -15.08
CA GLY A 428 -1.91 13.06 -13.69
C GLY A 428 -2.33 12.00 -12.67
N VAL A 429 -2.20 10.72 -13.03
CA VAL A 429 -2.62 9.56 -12.23
C VAL A 429 -1.40 8.68 -11.94
N PRO A 430 -1.20 8.20 -10.70
CA PRO A 430 -0.12 7.29 -10.36
C PRO A 430 -0.05 6.07 -11.27
N THR A 431 1.17 5.61 -11.56
CA THR A 431 1.44 4.49 -12.47
C THR A 431 0.66 3.23 -12.09
N ASP A 432 0.53 2.95 -10.80
CA ASP A 432 -0.11 1.74 -10.32
C ASP A 432 -1.64 1.79 -10.40
N ASP A 433 -2.26 2.97 -10.29
CA ASP A 433 -3.68 3.15 -10.54
C ASP A 433 -4.03 2.85 -12.01
N ILE A 434 -3.14 3.23 -12.94
CA ILE A 434 -3.30 2.90 -14.37
C ILE A 434 -3.16 1.39 -14.58
N LYS A 435 -2.16 0.75 -13.96
CA LYS A 435 -2.03 -0.72 -13.99
C LYS A 435 -3.27 -1.41 -13.42
N LEU A 436 -3.90 -0.84 -12.39
CA LEU A 436 -5.09 -1.40 -11.77
C LEU A 436 -6.30 -1.36 -12.72
N VAL A 437 -6.57 -0.21 -13.34
CA VAL A 437 -7.60 -0.12 -14.39
C VAL A 437 -7.30 -1.05 -15.55
N PHE A 438 -6.04 -1.12 -15.98
CA PHE A 438 -5.61 -2.03 -17.03
C PHE A 438 -5.83 -3.50 -16.65
N SER A 439 -5.60 -3.90 -15.40
CA SER A 439 -5.85 -5.26 -14.93
C SER A 439 -7.33 -5.65 -14.99
N TRP A 440 -8.26 -4.74 -14.67
CA TRP A 440 -9.69 -5.01 -14.83
C TRP A 440 -10.09 -5.12 -16.30
N LEU A 441 -9.53 -4.26 -17.18
CA LEU A 441 -9.81 -4.33 -18.62
C LEU A 441 -9.21 -5.59 -19.26
N LEU A 442 -7.98 -5.95 -18.90
CA LEU A 442 -7.31 -7.19 -19.33
C LEU A 442 -8.07 -8.44 -18.84
N SER A 443 -8.82 -8.32 -17.75
CA SER A 443 -9.64 -9.44 -17.25
C SER A 443 -10.74 -9.86 -18.21
N TYR A 444 -11.20 -9.00 -19.12
CA TYR A 444 -12.23 -9.35 -20.11
C TYR A 444 -11.74 -10.33 -21.18
N PRO A 445 -10.66 -10.05 -21.93
CA PRO A 445 -10.13 -11.02 -22.88
C PRO A 445 -9.62 -12.29 -22.18
N LEU A 446 -9.03 -12.19 -20.99
CA LEU A 446 -8.63 -13.39 -20.22
C LEU A 446 -9.84 -14.21 -19.77
N ALA A 447 -10.95 -13.59 -19.37
CA ALA A 447 -12.20 -14.30 -19.06
C ALA A 447 -12.81 -14.97 -20.30
N ALA A 448 -12.69 -14.34 -21.48
CA ALA A 448 -13.12 -14.94 -22.74
C ALA A 448 -12.27 -16.17 -23.10
N LEU A 449 -10.95 -16.14 -22.86
CA LEU A 449 -10.05 -17.28 -23.05
C LEU A 449 -10.30 -18.40 -22.03
N LEU A 450 -10.55 -18.06 -20.76
CA LEU A 450 -10.95 -19.02 -19.72
C LEU A 450 -12.20 -19.81 -20.15
N LYS A 451 -13.15 -19.13 -20.80
CA LYS A 451 -14.34 -19.77 -21.38
C LYS A 451 -14.04 -20.71 -22.54
N CYS A 452 -12.88 -20.63 -23.19
CA CYS A 452 -12.51 -21.60 -24.23
C CYS A 452 -12.12 -22.96 -23.64
N ILE A 453 -11.73 -23.01 -22.36
CA ILE A 453 -11.36 -24.26 -21.67
C ILE A 453 -12.61 -25.17 -21.55
N PRO A 454 -12.50 -26.48 -21.85
CA PRO A 454 -13.60 -27.43 -21.72
C PRO A 454 -14.15 -27.53 -20.29
N ASP A 455 -15.47 -27.70 -20.16
CA ASP A 455 -16.11 -27.83 -18.84
C ASP A 455 -15.75 -29.15 -18.14
N SER A 456 -15.31 -30.17 -18.88
CA SER A 456 -14.81 -31.45 -18.36
C SER A 456 -13.44 -31.39 -17.70
N ARG A 457 -12.73 -30.26 -17.78
CA ARG A 457 -11.35 -30.09 -17.28
C ARG A 457 -11.26 -28.94 -16.26
N PRO A 458 -11.87 -29.09 -15.06
CA PRO A 458 -11.84 -28.06 -14.01
C PRO A 458 -10.43 -27.81 -13.48
N ASP A 459 -9.53 -28.79 -13.58
CA ASP A 459 -8.10 -28.67 -13.27
C ASP A 459 -7.43 -27.60 -14.14
N LEU A 460 -7.65 -27.62 -15.46
CA LEU A 460 -7.10 -26.63 -16.38
C LEU A 460 -7.67 -25.23 -16.14
N LYS A 461 -8.96 -25.12 -15.78
CA LYS A 461 -9.57 -23.83 -15.40
C LYS A 461 -8.88 -23.24 -14.18
N ASN A 462 -8.63 -24.04 -13.14
CA ASN A 462 -7.93 -23.58 -11.94
C ASN A 462 -6.48 -23.17 -12.25
N ILE A 463 -5.74 -23.97 -13.02
CA ILE A 463 -4.36 -23.63 -13.41
C ILE A 463 -4.32 -22.30 -14.19
N TYR A 464 -5.25 -22.10 -15.12
CA TYR A 464 -5.37 -20.85 -15.87
C TYR A 464 -5.64 -19.66 -14.95
N VAL A 465 -6.62 -19.80 -14.05
CA VAL A 465 -7.00 -18.76 -13.08
C VAL A 465 -5.81 -18.37 -12.19
N ILE A 466 -5.10 -19.35 -11.66
CA ILE A 466 -3.90 -19.14 -10.83
C ILE A 466 -2.80 -18.44 -11.64
N SER A 467 -2.55 -18.89 -12.86
CA SER A 467 -1.51 -18.33 -13.74
C SER A 467 -1.79 -16.87 -14.08
N ALA A 468 -3.04 -16.53 -14.42
CA ALA A 468 -3.46 -15.16 -14.69
C ALA A 468 -3.29 -14.25 -13.46
N SER A 469 -3.64 -14.73 -12.27
CA SER A 469 -3.44 -13.98 -11.02
C SER A 469 -1.97 -13.80 -10.64
N ILE A 470 -1.13 -14.80 -10.86
CA ILE A 470 0.32 -14.66 -10.67
C ILE A 470 0.88 -13.63 -11.66
N PHE A 471 0.43 -13.65 -12.92
CA PHE A 471 0.80 -12.62 -13.89
C PHE A 471 0.36 -11.22 -13.45
N TYR A 472 -0.81 -11.07 -12.85
CA TYR A 472 -1.23 -9.78 -12.28
C TYR A 472 -0.32 -9.33 -11.15
N LEU A 473 -0.11 -10.17 -10.13
CA LEU A 473 0.69 -9.80 -8.97
C LEU A 473 2.16 -9.54 -9.34
N VAL A 474 2.79 -10.49 -10.03
CA VAL A 474 4.23 -10.46 -10.31
C VAL A 474 4.54 -9.79 -11.64
N GLY A 475 3.82 -10.15 -12.70
CA GLY A 475 4.08 -9.66 -14.06
C GLY A 475 3.70 -8.19 -14.26
N LEU A 476 2.54 -7.76 -13.74
CA LEU A 476 2.03 -6.40 -13.92
C LEU A 476 2.45 -5.46 -12.80
N PHE A 477 2.34 -5.90 -11.54
CA PHE A 477 2.58 -5.06 -10.36
C PHE A 477 3.92 -5.32 -9.64
N ASN A 478 4.65 -6.39 -9.96
CA ASN A 478 5.89 -6.79 -9.27
C ASN A 478 5.74 -7.00 -7.74
N LEU A 479 4.57 -7.44 -7.28
CA LEU A 479 4.21 -7.69 -5.88
C LEU A 479 4.61 -9.10 -5.42
N TRP A 480 5.91 -9.39 -5.36
CA TRP A 480 6.42 -10.66 -4.84
C TRP A 480 6.07 -10.88 -3.36
N ALA A 481 6.30 -9.87 -2.52
CA ALA A 481 5.88 -9.87 -1.12
C ALA A 481 4.35 -9.99 -0.99
N GLY A 482 3.62 -9.44 -1.96
CA GLY A 482 2.17 -9.57 -2.04
C GLY A 482 1.73 -11.02 -2.29
N LEU A 483 2.37 -11.71 -3.23
CA LEU A 483 2.13 -13.14 -3.47
C LEU A 483 2.39 -13.99 -2.21
N GLN A 484 3.51 -13.71 -1.51
CA GLN A 484 3.82 -14.34 -0.24
C GLN A 484 2.73 -14.07 0.82
N THR A 485 2.25 -12.83 0.91
CA THR A 485 1.18 -12.41 1.83
C THR A 485 -0.09 -13.21 1.59
N LEU A 486 -0.56 -13.30 0.34
CA LEU A 486 -1.75 -14.09 0.01
C LEU A 486 -1.53 -15.58 0.31
N PHE A 487 -0.34 -16.11 0.00
CA PHE A 487 0.01 -17.50 0.29
C PHE A 487 -0.04 -17.81 1.79
N ILE A 488 0.56 -16.98 2.66
CA ILE A 488 0.56 -17.18 4.12
C ILE A 488 -0.87 -17.21 4.65
N SER A 489 -1.70 -16.24 4.27
CA SER A 489 -3.11 -16.19 4.70
C SER A 489 -3.88 -17.43 4.24
N SER A 490 -3.74 -17.82 2.97
CA SER A 490 -4.49 -18.94 2.40
C SER A 490 -4.03 -20.30 2.90
N ALA A 491 -2.72 -20.54 2.96
CA ALA A 491 -2.16 -21.80 3.46
C ALA A 491 -2.41 -21.97 4.96
N GLY A 492 -2.20 -20.91 5.75
CA GLY A 492 -2.48 -20.92 7.19
C GLY A 492 -3.96 -21.19 7.47
N THR A 493 -4.87 -20.56 6.73
CA THR A 493 -6.31 -20.81 6.87
C THR A 493 -6.68 -22.25 6.55
N TYR A 494 -6.15 -22.82 5.46
CA TYR A 494 -6.41 -24.20 5.09
C TYR A 494 -5.89 -25.19 6.13
N LEU A 495 -4.69 -24.94 6.68
CA LEU A 495 -4.11 -25.74 7.76
C LEU A 495 -4.94 -25.64 9.04
N ILE A 496 -5.40 -24.44 9.43
CA ILE A 496 -6.30 -24.26 10.59
C ILE A 496 -7.60 -25.05 10.40
N ALA A 497 -8.23 -24.94 9.23
CA ALA A 497 -9.46 -25.66 8.92
C ALA A 497 -9.26 -27.18 8.88
N LYS A 498 -8.08 -27.65 8.46
CA LYS A 498 -7.71 -29.07 8.44
C LYS A 498 -7.43 -29.63 9.83
N THR A 499 -6.63 -28.93 10.64
CA THR A 499 -6.15 -29.40 11.95
C THR A 499 -7.22 -29.27 13.02
N PHE A 500 -7.94 -28.14 13.06
CA PHE A 500 -8.94 -27.85 14.09
C PHE A 500 -10.37 -28.10 13.62
N ARG A 501 -10.56 -28.92 12.59
CA ARG A 501 -11.84 -29.11 11.89
C ARG A 501 -13.05 -29.33 12.81
N HIS A 502 -12.87 -30.14 13.85
CA HIS A 502 -13.94 -30.51 14.78
C HIS A 502 -14.08 -29.55 15.98
N SER A 503 -13.19 -28.55 16.10
CA SER A 503 -13.24 -27.58 17.20
C SER A 503 -14.27 -26.47 16.94
N PRO A 504 -15.14 -26.14 17.91
CA PRO A 504 -16.08 -25.03 17.78
C PRO A 504 -15.38 -23.65 17.68
N PHE A 505 -14.12 -23.56 18.11
CA PHE A 505 -13.32 -22.33 18.06
C PHE A 505 -12.60 -22.12 16.72
N MET A 506 -12.51 -23.14 15.86
CA MET A 506 -11.80 -23.08 14.58
C MET A 506 -12.12 -21.85 13.72
N PRO A 507 -13.40 -21.47 13.48
CA PRO A 507 -13.69 -20.29 12.66
C PRO A 507 -13.23 -18.98 13.29
N TRP A 508 -13.19 -18.89 14.62
CA TRP A 508 -12.66 -17.72 15.32
C TRP A 508 -11.13 -17.68 15.27
N ILE A 509 -10.46 -18.83 15.41
CA ILE A 509 -9.00 -18.94 15.24
C ILE A 509 -8.62 -18.51 13.82
N GLY A 510 -9.32 -19.01 12.81
CA GLY A 510 -9.12 -18.62 11.41
C GLY A 510 -9.34 -17.12 11.19
N PHE A 511 -10.42 -16.56 11.74
CA PHE A 511 -10.71 -15.12 11.67
C PHE A 511 -9.62 -14.27 12.32
N VAL A 512 -9.18 -14.60 13.54
CA VAL A 512 -8.10 -13.89 14.25
C VAL A 512 -6.78 -13.98 13.47
N PHE A 513 -6.45 -15.15 12.91
CA PHE A 513 -5.25 -15.32 12.11
C PHE A 513 -5.25 -14.41 10.87
N VAL A 514 -6.32 -14.43 10.06
CA VAL A 514 -6.34 -13.62 8.83
C VAL A 514 -6.50 -12.12 9.11
N MET A 515 -7.25 -11.73 10.13
CA MET A 515 -7.37 -10.33 10.55
C MET A 515 -6.07 -9.82 11.18
N GLY A 516 -5.39 -10.65 11.97
CA GLY A 516 -4.09 -10.32 12.56
C GLY A 516 -3.02 -10.12 11.49
N HIS A 517 -2.97 -11.01 10.50
CA HIS A 517 -2.05 -10.85 9.37
C HIS A 517 -2.35 -9.60 8.54
N LEU A 518 -3.63 -9.30 8.27
CA LEU A 518 -4.01 -8.04 7.63
C LEU A 518 -3.62 -6.83 8.48
N SER A 519 -3.78 -6.93 9.81
CA SER A 519 -3.46 -5.84 10.73
C SER A 519 -1.98 -5.48 10.72
N ILE A 520 -1.09 -6.48 10.71
CA ILE A 520 0.36 -6.27 10.61
C ILE A 520 0.71 -5.49 9.35
N ASN A 521 0.15 -5.88 8.21
CA ASN A 521 0.42 -5.23 6.93
C ASN A 521 -0.17 -3.80 6.86
N GLN A 522 -1.37 -3.60 7.40
CA GLN A 522 -1.99 -2.27 7.51
C GLN A 522 -1.18 -1.34 8.42
N ILE A 523 -0.61 -1.85 9.52
CA ILE A 523 0.26 -1.06 10.42
C ILE A 523 1.57 -0.71 9.70
N SER A 524 2.23 -1.68 9.06
CA SER A 524 3.46 -1.44 8.27
C SER A 524 3.24 -0.33 7.24
N ARG A 525 2.15 -0.44 6.49
CA ARG A 525 1.75 0.57 5.50
C ARG A 525 1.52 1.95 6.13
N GLN A 526 0.82 2.02 7.26
CA GLN A 526 0.57 3.27 7.96
C GLN A 526 1.88 3.92 8.44
N LEU A 527 2.89 3.13 8.81
CA LEU A 527 4.22 3.63 9.18
C LEU A 527 5.01 4.15 7.97
N GLU A 528 4.90 3.50 6.80
CA GLU A 528 5.57 3.93 5.57
C GLU A 528 4.96 5.19 4.95
N SER A 529 3.65 5.40 5.09
CA SER A 529 2.94 6.63 4.69
C SER A 529 3.12 7.06 3.21
N ASN A 530 3.31 6.13 2.28
CA ASN A 530 3.33 6.41 0.84
C ASN A 530 1.98 6.15 0.17
N PRO A 531 1.21 7.18 -0.24
CA PRO A 531 -0.11 7.01 -0.85
C PRO A 531 -0.08 6.67 -2.35
N ALA A 532 1.09 6.69 -3.01
CA ALA A 532 1.21 6.48 -4.45
C ALA A 532 1.33 5.02 -4.90
N ASP A 533 1.65 4.10 -3.98
CA ASP A 533 1.90 2.69 -4.29
C ASP A 533 0.60 1.87 -4.14
N VAL A 534 0.26 1.06 -5.15
CA VAL A 534 -0.83 0.07 -5.01
C VAL A 534 -0.31 -1.12 -4.22
N ASP A 535 -0.71 -1.19 -2.96
CA ASP A 535 -0.30 -2.22 -2.02
C ASP A 535 -1.23 -3.45 -2.03
N ILE A 536 -0.68 -4.62 -1.67
CA ILE A 536 -1.37 -5.90 -1.57
C ILE A 536 -2.52 -5.88 -0.56
N THR A 537 -2.52 -4.97 0.42
CA THR A 537 -3.58 -4.90 1.45
C THR A 537 -4.98 -4.83 0.86
N GLY A 538 -5.18 -4.20 -0.30
CA GLY A 538 -6.48 -4.20 -0.99
C GLY A 538 -6.96 -5.60 -1.44
N ALA A 539 -6.05 -6.42 -1.97
CA ALA A 539 -6.35 -7.82 -2.31
C ALA A 539 -6.48 -8.68 -1.04
N GLN A 540 -5.64 -8.43 -0.04
CA GLN A 540 -5.68 -9.13 1.25
C GLN A 540 -7.00 -8.88 1.99
N MET A 541 -7.55 -7.67 1.92
CA MET A 541 -8.87 -7.31 2.47
C MET A 541 -9.98 -8.17 1.87
N VAL A 542 -9.99 -8.39 0.56
CA VAL A 542 -10.92 -9.31 -0.12
C VAL A 542 -10.67 -10.75 0.32
N LEU A 543 -9.40 -11.13 0.43
CA LEU A 543 -9.01 -12.48 0.85
C LEU A 543 -9.47 -12.80 2.28
N VAL A 544 -9.38 -11.85 3.22
CA VAL A 544 -9.87 -12.02 4.60
C VAL A 544 -11.35 -12.41 4.62
N MET A 545 -12.19 -11.77 3.79
CA MET A 545 -13.60 -12.12 3.69
C MET A 545 -13.79 -13.53 3.16
N LYS A 546 -13.07 -13.90 2.09
CA LYS A 546 -13.10 -15.24 1.49
C LYS A 546 -12.69 -16.34 2.47
N LEU A 547 -11.60 -16.12 3.21
CA LEU A 547 -10.97 -17.11 4.08
C LEU A 547 -11.71 -17.27 5.41
N SER A 548 -12.16 -16.17 6.01
CA SER A 548 -12.98 -16.24 7.23
C SER A 548 -14.35 -16.86 6.95
N ALA A 549 -14.98 -16.56 5.80
CA ALA A 549 -16.19 -17.26 5.37
C ALA A 549 -15.92 -18.75 5.20
N PHE A 550 -14.83 -19.13 4.52
CA PHE A 550 -14.44 -20.53 4.32
C PHE A 550 -14.34 -21.31 5.64
N CYS A 551 -13.71 -20.76 6.68
CA CYS A 551 -13.67 -21.41 7.99
C CYS A 551 -15.07 -21.63 8.57
N TRP A 552 -15.96 -20.64 8.48
CA TRP A 552 -17.35 -20.80 8.93
C TRP A 552 -18.12 -21.82 8.09
N ASN A 553 -17.92 -21.85 6.77
CA ASN A 553 -18.54 -22.84 5.89
C ASN A 553 -18.13 -24.28 6.30
N VAL A 554 -16.85 -24.50 6.63
CA VAL A 554 -16.33 -25.80 7.12
C VAL A 554 -16.92 -26.13 8.50
N ALA A 555 -16.97 -25.17 9.41
CA ALA A 555 -17.54 -25.35 10.76
C ALA A 555 -19.04 -25.70 10.70
N ASP A 556 -19.81 -25.01 9.86
CA ASP A 556 -21.23 -25.31 9.65
C ASP A 556 -21.44 -26.71 9.06
N GLY A 557 -20.50 -27.21 8.24
CA GLY A 557 -20.53 -28.56 7.70
C GLY A 557 -20.34 -29.67 8.73
N GLN A 558 -19.94 -29.33 9.97
CA GLN A 558 -19.82 -30.29 11.07
C GLN A 558 -21.06 -30.33 11.97
N LEU A 559 -22.06 -29.46 11.74
CA LEU A 559 -23.26 -29.37 12.55
C LEU A 559 -24.45 -30.11 11.92
N PRO A 560 -25.39 -30.64 12.73
CA PRO A 560 -26.65 -31.16 12.22
C PRO A 560 -27.44 -30.08 11.46
N SER A 561 -28.13 -30.49 10.39
CA SER A 561 -28.87 -29.56 9.52
C SER A 561 -29.94 -28.74 10.26
N ASP A 562 -30.53 -29.28 11.33
CA ASP A 562 -31.59 -28.60 12.10
C ASP A 562 -31.07 -27.40 12.91
N HIS A 563 -29.76 -27.35 13.14
CA HIS A 563 -29.10 -26.23 13.82
C HIS A 563 -28.66 -25.12 12.86
N LEU A 564 -28.91 -25.28 11.56
CA LEU A 564 -28.46 -24.37 10.51
C LEU A 564 -29.64 -23.59 9.92
N SER A 565 -29.44 -22.30 9.70
CA SER A 565 -30.33 -21.49 8.84
C SER A 565 -30.24 -21.93 7.38
N ASP A 566 -31.23 -21.57 6.56
CA ASP A 566 -31.25 -21.94 5.13
C ASP A 566 -30.00 -21.45 4.38
N PHE A 567 -29.51 -20.26 4.74
CA PHE A 567 -28.25 -19.75 4.20
C PHE A 567 -27.06 -20.65 4.58
N GLN A 568 -26.96 -21.07 5.83
CA GLN A 568 -25.88 -21.95 6.27
C GLN A 568 -25.98 -23.35 5.66
N LYS A 569 -27.21 -23.87 5.49
CA LYS A 569 -27.45 -25.14 4.79
C LYS A 569 -26.97 -25.10 3.34
N ASP A 570 -27.25 -24.01 2.63
CA ASP A 570 -26.78 -23.83 1.24
C ASP A 570 -25.24 -23.72 1.15
N ARG A 571 -24.60 -23.18 2.18
CA ARG A 571 -23.18 -22.80 2.17
C ARG A 571 -22.25 -23.72 2.95
N LYS A 572 -22.74 -24.79 3.57
CA LYS A 572 -21.93 -25.68 4.39
C LYS A 572 -20.92 -26.49 3.56
N LEU A 573 -19.75 -26.77 4.13
CA LEU A 573 -18.71 -27.61 3.53
C LEU A 573 -18.47 -28.85 4.40
N VAL A 574 -19.01 -29.98 3.96
CA VAL A 574 -18.89 -31.27 4.65
C VAL A 574 -17.49 -31.86 4.46
N GLU A 575 -16.82 -31.59 3.33
CA GLU A 575 -15.47 -32.05 3.03
C GLU A 575 -14.56 -30.87 2.67
N LEU A 576 -13.26 -31.02 2.93
CA LEU A 576 -12.29 -30.00 2.56
C LEU A 576 -11.99 -30.11 1.06
N PRO A 577 -11.88 -28.99 0.35
CA PRO A 577 -11.63 -29.02 -1.07
C PRO A 577 -10.21 -29.43 -1.44
N PRO A 578 -9.99 -30.01 -2.63
CA PRO A 578 -8.64 -30.21 -3.16
C PRO A 578 -7.85 -28.91 -3.22
N LEU A 579 -6.53 -28.99 -2.97
CA LEU A 579 -5.66 -27.81 -2.91
C LEU A 579 -5.66 -26.97 -4.19
N LEU A 580 -5.78 -27.59 -5.37
CA LEU A 580 -5.83 -26.89 -6.64
C LEU A 580 -7.10 -26.04 -6.80
N GLU A 581 -8.26 -26.57 -6.43
CA GLU A 581 -9.52 -25.83 -6.47
C GLU A 581 -9.54 -24.70 -5.45
N TYR A 582 -9.04 -24.96 -4.24
CA TYR A 582 -8.87 -23.94 -3.20
C TYR A 582 -7.93 -22.82 -3.64
N ALA A 583 -6.80 -23.15 -4.27
CA ALA A 583 -5.89 -22.17 -4.83
C ALA A 583 -6.53 -21.34 -5.95
N GLY A 584 -7.33 -21.95 -6.83
CA GLY A 584 -8.08 -21.25 -7.86
C GLY A 584 -9.14 -20.29 -7.29
N TYR A 585 -9.84 -20.70 -6.23
CA TYR A 585 -10.80 -19.85 -5.49
C TYR A 585 -10.14 -18.60 -4.89
N VAL A 586 -9.00 -18.81 -4.22
CA VAL A 586 -8.18 -17.74 -3.63
C VAL A 586 -7.68 -16.80 -4.73
N MET A 587 -7.12 -17.37 -5.80
CA MET A 587 -6.44 -16.65 -6.88
C MET A 587 -7.38 -16.34 -8.05
N PHE A 588 -8.65 -16.02 -7.81
CA PHE A 588 -9.58 -15.72 -8.89
C PHE A 588 -9.35 -14.31 -9.49
N PHE A 589 -8.62 -14.26 -10.61
CA PHE A 589 -8.07 -13.02 -11.20
C PHE A 589 -9.09 -11.89 -11.45
N PRO A 590 -10.35 -12.13 -11.90
CA PRO A 590 -11.30 -11.04 -12.14
C PRO A 590 -11.69 -10.26 -10.88
N SER A 591 -11.57 -10.89 -9.71
CA SER A 591 -11.95 -10.34 -8.41
C SER A 591 -10.77 -10.10 -7.47
N LEU A 592 -9.54 -10.35 -7.95
CA LEU A 592 -8.34 -10.38 -7.11
C LEU A 592 -8.10 -9.03 -6.44
N PHE A 593 -8.14 -7.95 -7.22
CA PHE A 593 -7.97 -6.59 -6.73
C PHE A 593 -9.32 -5.89 -6.56
N GLY A 594 -9.70 -5.63 -5.30
CA GLY A 594 -10.89 -4.83 -4.96
C GLY A 594 -12.23 -5.56 -4.94
N GLY A 595 -12.27 -6.87 -5.22
CA GLY A 595 -13.49 -7.69 -5.23
C GLY A 595 -14.20 -7.65 -6.59
N PRO A 596 -15.44 -8.19 -6.70
CA PRO A 596 -16.33 -8.66 -5.64
C PRO A 596 -15.90 -9.96 -4.96
N THR A 597 -16.19 -10.10 -3.67
CA THR A 597 -15.98 -11.37 -2.94
C THR A 597 -17.13 -12.35 -3.16
N PHE A 598 -16.82 -13.65 -3.10
CA PHE A 598 -17.75 -14.77 -3.21
C PHE A 598 -17.26 -15.94 -2.36
N GLU A 599 -18.12 -16.92 -2.13
CA GLU A 599 -17.80 -18.08 -1.27
C GLU A 599 -17.26 -19.28 -2.06
N TYR A 600 -16.52 -20.16 -1.38
CA TYR A 600 -15.94 -21.35 -2.01
C TYR A 600 -17.01 -22.27 -2.62
N VAL A 601 -18.16 -22.44 -1.97
CA VAL A 601 -19.27 -23.27 -2.48
C VAL A 601 -19.76 -22.76 -3.84
N GLU A 602 -19.83 -21.45 -4.03
CA GLU A 602 -20.22 -20.87 -5.33
C GLU A 602 -19.15 -21.11 -6.39
N TYR A 603 -17.88 -21.02 -6.02
CA TYR A 603 -16.76 -21.34 -6.91
C TYR A 603 -16.79 -22.80 -7.36
N ARG A 604 -17.07 -23.73 -6.43
CA ARG A 604 -17.22 -25.16 -6.74
C ARG A 604 -18.37 -25.42 -7.71
N ARG A 605 -19.54 -24.83 -7.45
CA ARG A 605 -20.73 -24.94 -8.33
C ARG A 605 -20.52 -24.30 -9.70
N TRP A 606 -19.62 -23.33 -9.81
CA TRP A 606 -19.19 -22.75 -11.09
C TRP A 606 -18.23 -23.67 -11.85
N LEU A 607 -17.29 -24.31 -11.14
CA LEU A 607 -16.35 -25.26 -11.73
C LEU A 607 -17.06 -26.50 -12.30
N ASP A 608 -17.97 -27.10 -11.52
CA ASP A 608 -18.74 -28.29 -11.92
C ASP A 608 -19.99 -27.97 -12.77
N THR A 609 -20.26 -26.68 -13.00
CA THR A 609 -21.37 -26.14 -13.78
C THR A 609 -22.78 -26.38 -13.22
N SER A 610 -22.92 -26.93 -12.02
CA SER A 610 -24.21 -27.13 -11.34
C SER A 610 -24.95 -25.83 -11.04
N MET A 611 -24.23 -24.70 -10.92
CA MET A 611 -24.88 -23.40 -10.70
C MET A 611 -25.77 -22.97 -11.89
N PHE A 612 -25.61 -23.58 -13.06
CA PHE A 612 -26.35 -23.25 -14.28
C PHE A 612 -27.53 -24.20 -14.55
N ASP A 613 -27.78 -25.16 -13.68
CA ASP A 613 -28.92 -26.07 -13.83
C ASP A 613 -30.24 -25.28 -13.76
N LEU A 614 -31.16 -25.60 -14.67
CA LEU A 614 -32.42 -24.87 -14.85
C LEU A 614 -33.53 -25.48 -13.97
N PRO A 615 -34.52 -24.69 -13.54
CA PRO A 615 -35.68 -25.22 -12.83
C PRO A 615 -36.40 -26.29 -13.68
N PRO A 616 -36.86 -27.40 -13.06
CA PRO A 616 -37.48 -28.51 -13.80
C PRO A 616 -38.73 -28.09 -14.60
N ASN A 617 -39.47 -27.10 -14.12
CA ASN A 617 -40.73 -26.63 -14.70
C ASN A 617 -40.56 -25.45 -15.69
N LEU A 618 -39.35 -25.19 -16.18
CA LEU A 618 -39.09 -24.07 -17.10
C LEU A 618 -39.47 -24.43 -18.55
N GLU A 619 -40.40 -23.67 -19.13
CA GLU A 619 -40.79 -23.80 -20.54
C GLU A 619 -39.58 -23.74 -21.50
N ALA A 620 -39.60 -24.57 -22.55
CA ALA A 620 -38.50 -24.68 -23.50
C ALA A 620 -38.18 -23.34 -24.21
N SER A 621 -39.19 -22.51 -24.47
CA SER A 621 -39.08 -21.17 -25.07
C SER A 621 -38.37 -20.16 -24.16
N LYS A 622 -38.40 -20.37 -22.84
CA LYS A 622 -37.81 -19.49 -21.82
C LYS A 622 -36.40 -19.92 -21.41
N LYS A 623 -35.85 -20.97 -22.03
CA LYS A 623 -34.48 -21.41 -21.78
C LYS A 623 -33.48 -20.38 -22.31
N PRO A 624 -32.48 -19.98 -21.52
CA PRO A 624 -31.53 -18.97 -21.95
C PRO A 624 -30.65 -19.49 -23.09
N PRO A 625 -30.30 -18.64 -24.07
CA PRO A 625 -29.50 -19.07 -25.21
C PRO A 625 -28.07 -19.42 -24.76
N VAL A 626 -27.60 -20.59 -25.18
CA VAL A 626 -26.24 -21.11 -24.95
C VAL A 626 -25.45 -21.18 -26.26
N ARG A 627 -24.11 -21.25 -26.20
CA ARG A 627 -23.23 -21.34 -27.39
C ARG A 627 -22.54 -22.70 -27.40
N ARG A 628 -22.55 -23.40 -28.56
CA ARG A 628 -21.79 -24.65 -28.81
C ARG A 628 -21.97 -25.71 -27.69
N GLN A 629 -23.22 -26.09 -27.39
CA GLN A 629 -23.58 -27.13 -26.40
C GLN A 629 -23.09 -26.91 -24.94
N ARG A 630 -22.65 -25.70 -24.56
CA ARG A 630 -22.25 -25.40 -23.16
C ARG A 630 -23.45 -25.14 -22.24
N LYS A 631 -23.27 -25.36 -20.93
CA LYS A 631 -24.28 -25.02 -19.90
C LYS A 631 -24.34 -23.53 -19.55
N VAL A 632 -23.25 -22.78 -19.72
CA VAL A 632 -23.18 -21.36 -19.33
C VAL A 632 -23.98 -20.48 -20.32
N PRO A 633 -24.94 -19.66 -19.83
CA PRO A 633 -25.69 -18.72 -20.67
C PRO A 633 -24.82 -17.65 -21.33
N ARG A 634 -25.28 -17.06 -22.44
CA ARG A 634 -24.60 -15.93 -23.09
C ARG A 634 -24.44 -14.74 -22.12
N SER A 635 -23.19 -14.44 -21.75
CA SER A 635 -22.87 -13.36 -20.79
C SER A 635 -22.03 -12.21 -21.37
N GLY A 636 -21.74 -12.23 -22.69
CA GLY A 636 -20.93 -11.19 -23.34
C GLY A 636 -21.58 -9.81 -23.31
N THR A 637 -22.85 -9.70 -23.70
CA THR A 637 -23.61 -8.44 -23.69
C THR A 637 -23.76 -7.82 -22.29
N PRO A 638 -24.19 -8.55 -21.24
CA PRO A 638 -24.28 -7.98 -19.90
C PRO A 638 -22.90 -7.58 -19.34
N ALA A 639 -21.84 -8.33 -19.64
CA ALA A 639 -20.48 -7.96 -19.28
C ALA A 639 -20.02 -6.66 -19.97
N ALA A 640 -20.29 -6.52 -21.28
CA ALA A 640 -19.95 -5.31 -22.03
C ALA A 640 -20.69 -4.06 -21.52
N TRP A 641 -21.97 -4.21 -21.17
CA TRP A 641 -22.74 -3.11 -20.56
C TRP A 641 -22.16 -2.69 -19.21
N LYS A 642 -21.77 -3.65 -18.38
CA LYS A 642 -21.09 -3.38 -17.10
C LYS A 642 -19.73 -2.70 -17.31
N ALA A 643 -18.95 -3.14 -18.30
CA ALA A 643 -17.69 -2.51 -18.68
C ALA A 643 -17.87 -1.05 -19.08
N ALA A 644 -18.83 -0.78 -19.98
CA ALA A 644 -19.16 0.57 -20.43
C ALA A 644 -19.62 1.46 -19.27
N SER A 645 -20.47 0.93 -18.39
CA SER A 645 -20.91 1.66 -17.18
C SER A 645 -19.75 1.98 -16.24
N GLY A 646 -18.80 1.04 -16.07
CA GLY A 646 -17.62 1.23 -15.23
C GLY A 646 -16.68 2.30 -15.79
N LEU A 647 -16.40 2.26 -17.10
CA LEU A 647 -15.61 3.27 -17.80
C LEU A 647 -16.24 4.67 -17.73
N MET A 648 -17.56 4.75 -17.88
CA MET A 648 -18.30 6.01 -17.72
C MET A 648 -18.12 6.60 -16.31
N TRP A 649 -18.20 5.78 -15.25
CA TRP A 649 -17.97 6.26 -13.88
C TRP A 649 -16.52 6.70 -13.64
N ILE A 650 -15.54 6.00 -14.21
CA ILE A 650 -14.12 6.42 -14.15
C ILE A 650 -13.94 7.75 -14.89
N ALA A 651 -14.55 7.94 -16.05
CA ALA A 651 -14.50 9.21 -16.78
C ALA A 651 -15.11 10.36 -15.97
N PHE A 652 -16.26 10.15 -15.33
CA PHE A 652 -16.86 11.15 -14.43
C PHE A 652 -15.97 11.44 -13.21
N PHE A 653 -15.34 10.41 -12.62
CA PHE A 653 -14.39 10.61 -11.54
C PHE A 653 -13.21 11.49 -11.96
N VAL A 654 -12.60 11.21 -13.12
CA VAL A 654 -11.47 12.00 -13.66
C VAL A 654 -11.90 13.44 -13.95
N PHE A 655 -13.08 13.65 -14.53
CA PHE A 655 -13.61 14.99 -14.79
C PHE A 655 -13.86 15.77 -13.50
N MET A 656 -14.47 15.14 -12.50
CA MET A 656 -14.85 15.79 -11.24
C MET A 656 -13.67 15.98 -10.28
N SER A 657 -12.66 15.11 -10.32
CA SER A 657 -11.52 15.13 -9.37
C SER A 657 -10.69 16.40 -9.47
N GLY A 658 -10.57 17.01 -10.66
CA GLY A 658 -9.92 18.31 -10.83
C GLY A 658 -10.60 19.45 -10.06
N SER A 659 -11.93 19.35 -9.87
CA SER A 659 -12.71 20.34 -9.14
C SER A 659 -13.08 19.93 -7.72
N PHE A 660 -13.09 18.65 -7.38
CA PHE A 660 -13.61 18.18 -6.09
C PHE A 660 -12.72 17.08 -5.50
N SER A 661 -11.41 17.35 -5.46
CA SER A 661 -10.44 16.51 -4.78
C SER A 661 -10.58 16.59 -3.25
N PRO A 662 -10.20 15.53 -2.50
CA PRO A 662 -10.16 15.58 -1.04
C PRO A 662 -9.32 16.72 -0.46
N SER A 663 -8.27 17.17 -1.16
CA SER A 663 -7.42 18.29 -0.74
C SER A 663 -8.15 19.63 -0.64
N ARG A 664 -9.29 19.79 -1.32
CA ARG A 664 -10.16 20.98 -1.17
C ARG A 664 -10.70 21.13 0.25
N LEU A 665 -10.85 20.04 0.99
CA LEU A 665 -11.42 20.06 2.35
C LEU A 665 -10.45 20.61 3.40
N THR A 666 -9.15 20.53 3.12
CA THR A 666 -8.09 21.03 4.00
C THR A 666 -7.48 22.33 3.52
N HIS A 667 -7.89 22.83 2.35
CA HIS A 667 -7.38 24.07 1.78
C HIS A 667 -7.96 25.30 2.52
N PRO A 668 -7.14 26.29 2.92
CA PRO A 668 -7.60 27.47 3.66
C PRO A 668 -8.76 28.23 2.99
N ALA A 669 -8.75 28.31 1.65
CA ALA A 669 -9.81 28.95 0.85
C ALA A 669 -11.23 28.40 1.11
N LEU A 670 -11.39 27.18 1.65
CA LEU A 670 -12.70 26.68 2.04
C LEU A 670 -13.35 27.56 3.13
N LEU A 671 -12.54 28.13 4.02
CA LEU A 671 -12.98 28.99 5.11
C LEU A 671 -13.44 30.39 4.66
N GLU A 672 -13.22 30.75 3.40
CA GLU A 672 -13.71 32.01 2.81
C GLU A 672 -15.16 31.87 2.34
N HIS A 673 -15.64 30.65 2.10
CA HIS A 673 -17.01 30.39 1.64
C HIS A 673 -18.02 30.41 2.79
N GLY A 674 -19.28 30.75 2.51
CA GLY A 674 -20.38 30.63 3.47
C GLY A 674 -20.72 29.18 3.82
N PHE A 675 -21.39 28.94 4.95
CA PHE A 675 -21.69 27.60 5.48
C PHE A 675 -22.34 26.66 4.46
N ILE A 676 -23.38 27.12 3.76
CA ILE A 676 -24.10 26.31 2.74
C ILE A 676 -23.17 25.88 1.60
N ARG A 677 -22.30 26.78 1.13
CA ARG A 677 -21.33 26.48 0.07
C ARG A 677 -20.29 25.48 0.55
N ARG A 678 -19.86 25.54 1.81
CA ARG A 678 -18.95 24.53 2.39
C ARG A 678 -19.60 23.15 2.47
N VAL A 679 -20.85 23.06 2.93
CA VAL A 679 -21.62 21.80 2.98
C VAL A 679 -21.79 21.22 1.58
N TRP A 680 -22.08 22.06 0.58
CA TRP A 680 -22.16 21.64 -0.81
C TRP A 680 -20.84 21.10 -1.36
N ILE A 681 -19.73 21.81 -1.14
CA ILE A 681 -18.38 21.35 -1.54
C ILE A 681 -18.06 20.01 -0.88
N LEU A 682 -18.35 19.85 0.41
CA LEU A 682 -18.14 18.60 1.13
C LEU A 682 -18.95 17.44 0.54
N TYR A 683 -20.21 17.68 0.17
CA TYR A 683 -21.02 16.70 -0.55
C TYR A 683 -20.40 16.32 -1.91
N CYS A 684 -20.02 17.31 -2.72
CA CYS A 684 -19.41 17.09 -4.04
C CYS A 684 -18.08 16.33 -3.97
N VAL A 685 -17.24 16.63 -2.99
CA VAL A 685 -16.00 15.88 -2.72
C VAL A 685 -16.33 14.43 -2.35
N GLY A 686 -17.32 14.22 -1.48
CA GLY A 686 -17.79 12.89 -1.11
C GLY A 686 -18.32 12.09 -2.31
N LEU A 687 -19.14 12.71 -3.17
CA LEU A 687 -19.67 12.11 -4.39
C LEU A 687 -18.54 11.71 -5.35
N THR A 688 -17.61 12.63 -5.59
CA THR A 688 -16.44 12.39 -6.45
C THR A 688 -15.61 11.21 -5.93
N ALA A 689 -15.39 11.15 -4.62
CA ALA A 689 -14.67 10.04 -3.98
C ALA A 689 -15.39 8.68 -4.11
N ARG A 690 -16.72 8.66 -4.25
CA ARG A 690 -17.51 7.42 -4.47
C ARG A 690 -17.46 6.94 -5.92
N MET A 691 -17.44 7.85 -6.89
CA MET A 691 -17.45 7.53 -8.32
C MET A 691 -16.32 6.57 -8.74
N LYS A 692 -15.12 6.71 -8.15
CA LYS A 692 -14.00 5.77 -8.42
C LYS A 692 -14.35 4.32 -8.06
N TYR A 693 -15.07 4.11 -6.96
CA TYR A 693 -15.50 2.78 -6.51
C TYR A 693 -16.65 2.26 -7.39
N TYR A 694 -17.53 3.14 -7.87
CA TYR A 694 -18.57 2.77 -8.83
C TYR A 694 -17.96 2.22 -10.12
N GLY A 695 -16.92 2.89 -10.62
CA GLY A 695 -16.17 2.45 -11.79
C GLY A 695 -15.45 1.12 -11.57
N ALA A 696 -14.58 1.07 -10.54
CA ALA A 696 -13.79 -0.11 -10.20
C ALA A 696 -14.62 -1.38 -10.00
N TRP A 697 -15.65 -1.31 -9.13
CA TRP A 697 -16.48 -2.48 -8.84
C TRP A 697 -17.37 -2.89 -10.02
N SER A 698 -17.81 -1.95 -10.86
CA SER A 698 -18.57 -2.29 -12.08
C SER A 698 -17.70 -3.00 -13.12
N LEU A 699 -16.44 -2.56 -13.28
CA LEU A 699 -15.48 -3.21 -14.18
C LEU A 699 -15.16 -4.64 -13.73
N ALA A 700 -14.87 -4.84 -12.44
CA ALA A 700 -14.61 -6.16 -11.89
C ALA A 700 -15.85 -7.08 -11.96
N GLU A 701 -17.03 -6.56 -11.63
CA GLU A 701 -18.29 -7.30 -11.76
C GLU A 701 -18.53 -7.75 -13.21
N GLY A 702 -18.31 -6.88 -14.20
CA GLY A 702 -18.45 -7.23 -15.61
C GLY A 702 -17.49 -8.34 -16.05
N ALA A 703 -16.25 -8.35 -15.56
CA ALA A 703 -15.31 -9.44 -15.81
C ALA A 703 -15.77 -10.76 -15.17
N CYS A 704 -16.31 -10.73 -13.94
CA CYS A 704 -16.91 -11.90 -13.29
C CYS A 704 -18.19 -12.41 -13.99
N ILE A 705 -19.01 -11.51 -14.55
CA ILE A 705 -20.15 -11.88 -15.40
C ILE A 705 -19.63 -12.58 -16.66
N LEU A 706 -18.53 -12.09 -17.23
CA LEU A 706 -17.94 -12.69 -18.42
C LEU A 706 -17.36 -14.09 -18.15
N THR A 707 -16.95 -14.46 -16.94
CA THR A 707 -16.57 -15.85 -16.63
C THR A 707 -17.77 -16.78 -16.41
N GLY A 708 -18.97 -16.21 -16.19
CA GLY A 708 -20.18 -16.94 -15.83
C GLY A 708 -20.49 -16.96 -14.33
N LEU A 709 -19.54 -16.57 -13.47
CA LEU A 709 -19.70 -16.64 -12.00
C LEU A 709 -20.73 -15.61 -11.47
N GLY A 710 -21.05 -14.57 -12.24
CA GLY A 710 -22.10 -13.60 -11.92
C GLY A 710 -23.55 -14.12 -12.05
N TYR A 711 -23.78 -15.32 -12.57
CA TYR A 711 -25.11 -15.86 -12.84
C TYR A 711 -25.92 -16.10 -11.57
N ASN A 712 -27.16 -15.61 -11.53
CA ASN A 712 -28.07 -15.72 -10.38
C ASN A 712 -29.44 -16.34 -10.73
N GLY A 713 -29.47 -17.25 -11.69
CA GLY A 713 -30.71 -17.93 -12.12
C GLY A 713 -31.46 -17.22 -13.25
N VAL A 714 -32.57 -17.83 -13.65
CA VAL A 714 -33.50 -17.32 -14.65
C VAL A 714 -34.84 -17.05 -13.98
N ASP A 715 -35.44 -15.90 -14.28
CA ASP A 715 -36.81 -15.60 -13.87
C ASP A 715 -37.79 -16.55 -14.60
N PRO A 716 -38.56 -17.40 -13.89
CA PRO A 716 -39.50 -18.33 -14.51
C PRO A 716 -40.61 -17.65 -15.32
N ILE A 717 -40.98 -16.41 -14.96
CA ILE A 717 -42.06 -15.66 -15.61
C ILE A 717 -41.54 -15.05 -16.91
N THR A 718 -40.47 -14.26 -16.84
CA THR A 718 -39.96 -13.45 -17.97
C THR A 718 -38.90 -14.16 -18.81
N GLY A 719 -38.31 -15.26 -18.35
CA GLY A 719 -37.19 -15.94 -19.01
C GLY A 719 -35.86 -15.15 -18.96
N ARG A 720 -35.81 -14.01 -18.24
CA ARG A 720 -34.61 -13.17 -18.17
C ARG A 720 -33.58 -13.75 -17.22
N VAL A 721 -32.33 -13.78 -17.69
CA VAL A 721 -31.18 -14.22 -16.89
C VAL A 721 -30.74 -13.09 -15.95
N SER A 722 -30.60 -13.41 -14.66
CA SER A 722 -30.03 -12.47 -13.69
C SER A 722 -28.52 -12.63 -13.57
N TRP A 723 -27.79 -11.50 -13.62
CA TRP A 723 -26.32 -11.44 -13.54
C TRP A 723 -25.81 -10.70 -12.30
N ASN A 724 -26.64 -10.62 -11.26
CA ASN A 724 -26.36 -9.80 -10.07
C ASN A 724 -25.81 -10.58 -8.86
N ARG A 725 -25.38 -11.85 -9.02
CA ARG A 725 -24.87 -12.66 -7.89
C ARG A 725 -23.71 -11.97 -7.18
N LEU A 726 -22.79 -11.42 -7.97
CA LEU A 726 -21.57 -10.76 -7.52
C LEU A 726 -21.66 -9.22 -7.54
N GLN A 727 -22.86 -8.66 -7.66
CA GLN A 727 -23.04 -7.22 -7.64
C GLN A 727 -22.51 -6.64 -6.31
N ASN A 728 -21.48 -5.80 -6.39
CA ASN A 728 -20.87 -5.17 -5.21
C ASN A 728 -21.39 -3.75 -4.95
N ILE A 729 -22.02 -3.14 -5.95
CA ILE A 729 -22.45 -1.74 -5.88
C ILE A 729 -23.72 -1.51 -6.68
N ASP A 730 -24.58 -0.66 -6.13
CA ASP A 730 -25.73 -0.09 -6.82
C ASP A 730 -25.69 1.44 -6.68
N PRO A 731 -25.11 2.17 -7.64
CA PRO A 731 -25.00 3.63 -7.57
C PRO A 731 -26.35 4.33 -7.39
N ARG A 732 -27.42 3.83 -8.01
CA ARG A 732 -28.76 4.42 -7.86
C ARG A 732 -29.29 4.18 -6.46
N GLY A 733 -29.14 2.97 -5.93
CA GLY A 733 -29.53 2.63 -4.56
C GLY A 733 -28.77 3.42 -3.49
N VAL A 734 -27.51 3.81 -3.77
CA VAL A 734 -26.72 4.69 -2.88
C VAL A 734 -27.20 6.14 -2.97
N GLU A 735 -27.21 6.70 -4.19
CA GLU A 735 -27.45 8.13 -4.39
C GLU A 735 -28.92 8.52 -4.24
N LEU A 736 -29.88 7.58 -4.28
CA LEU A 736 -31.32 7.82 -4.07
C LEU A 736 -31.85 7.23 -2.75
N ALA A 737 -30.96 6.81 -1.85
CA ALA A 737 -31.35 6.20 -0.58
C ALA A 737 -32.15 7.18 0.30
N GLN A 738 -33.35 6.78 0.70
CA GLN A 738 -34.19 7.53 1.66
C GLN A 738 -33.89 7.19 3.12
N ASN A 739 -32.99 6.25 3.38
CA ASN A 739 -32.57 5.88 4.72
C ASN A 739 -31.20 5.23 4.70
N VAL A 740 -30.51 5.33 5.84
CA VAL A 740 -29.13 4.85 6.05
C VAL A 740 -28.99 3.34 5.81
N ARG A 741 -30.03 2.54 6.10
CA ARG A 741 -30.01 1.10 5.82
C ARG A 741 -30.02 0.82 4.31
N GLY A 742 -30.82 1.56 3.53
CA GLY A 742 -30.82 1.47 2.07
C GLY A 742 -29.46 1.88 1.49
N TYR A 743 -28.93 3.01 1.96
CA TYR A 743 -27.63 3.52 1.54
C TYR A 743 -26.50 2.50 1.75
N LEU A 744 -26.36 2.00 2.99
CA LEU A 744 -25.34 1.01 3.34
C LEU A 744 -25.60 -0.36 2.68
N GLY A 745 -26.86 -0.70 2.41
CA GLY A 745 -27.23 -1.95 1.72
C GLY A 745 -26.88 -1.98 0.24
N SER A 746 -26.76 -0.81 -0.40
CA SER A 746 -26.37 -0.64 -1.81
C SER A 746 -24.88 -0.35 -2.00
N TRP A 747 -24.16 0.01 -0.93
CA TRP A 747 -22.71 0.26 -0.92
C TRP A 747 -21.93 -0.97 -0.46
N ASN A 748 -20.89 -1.38 -1.20
CA ASN A 748 -20.02 -2.51 -0.86
C ASN A 748 -20.82 -3.75 -0.39
N MET A 749 -21.73 -4.19 -1.25
CA MET A 749 -22.81 -5.12 -0.92
C MET A 749 -22.29 -6.47 -0.41
N ASN A 750 -21.21 -7.00 -1.00
CA ASN A 750 -20.69 -8.31 -0.59
C ASN A 750 -19.94 -8.25 0.75
N THR A 751 -19.27 -7.13 1.07
CA THR A 751 -18.73 -6.91 2.43
C THR A 751 -19.87 -6.81 3.46
N ASN A 752 -20.98 -6.14 3.13
CA ASN A 752 -22.16 -6.12 4.01
C ASN A 752 -22.76 -7.51 4.23
N LYS A 753 -22.86 -8.34 3.17
CA LYS A 753 -23.28 -9.75 3.30
C LYS A 753 -22.34 -10.53 4.21
N TRP A 754 -21.03 -10.37 4.05
CA TRP A 754 -20.01 -11.01 4.88
C TRP A 754 -20.15 -10.61 6.36
N LEU A 755 -20.15 -9.30 6.64
CA LEU A 755 -20.33 -8.77 8.00
C LEU A 755 -21.64 -9.27 8.63
N ARG A 756 -22.73 -9.31 7.87
CA ARG A 756 -24.01 -9.82 8.36
C ARG A 756 -23.93 -11.31 8.74
N ASN A 757 -23.47 -12.15 7.82
CA ASN A 757 -23.59 -13.61 7.94
C ASN A 757 -22.47 -14.26 8.77
N TYR A 758 -21.29 -13.64 8.84
CA TYR A 758 -20.10 -14.21 9.47
C TYR A 758 -19.61 -13.43 10.69
N VAL A 759 -20.15 -12.23 10.95
CA VAL A 759 -19.85 -11.46 12.16
C VAL A 759 -21.13 -11.21 12.96
N TYR A 760 -22.05 -10.37 12.46
CA TYR A 760 -23.25 -9.92 13.18
C TYR A 760 -24.13 -11.06 13.71
N LEU A 761 -24.45 -12.03 12.85
CA LEU A 761 -25.24 -13.20 13.27
C LEU A 761 -24.43 -14.19 14.12
N ARG A 762 -23.09 -14.22 13.99
CA ARG A 762 -22.21 -15.16 14.71
C ARG A 762 -21.86 -14.69 16.12
N VAL A 763 -21.78 -13.38 16.35
CA VAL A 763 -21.60 -12.79 17.70
C VAL A 763 -22.90 -12.73 18.49
N THR A 764 -24.04 -13.02 17.85
CA THR A 764 -25.34 -13.06 18.52
C THR A 764 -25.55 -14.45 19.12
N PRO A 765 -25.85 -14.58 20.43
CA PRO A 765 -26.15 -15.88 21.03
C PRO A 765 -27.31 -16.59 20.33
N ARG A 766 -27.22 -17.92 20.19
CA ARG A 766 -28.27 -18.73 19.55
C ARG A 766 -29.64 -18.47 20.21
N GLY A 767 -30.68 -18.35 19.38
CA GLY A 767 -32.05 -18.06 19.83
C GLY A 767 -32.34 -16.61 20.24
N LYS A 768 -31.32 -15.74 20.34
CA LYS A 768 -31.53 -14.31 20.67
C LYS A 768 -31.55 -13.43 19.43
N LYS A 769 -32.33 -12.35 19.47
CA LYS A 769 -32.30 -11.32 18.42
C LYS A 769 -31.04 -10.46 18.57
N PRO A 770 -30.34 -10.14 17.46
CA PRO A 770 -29.19 -9.26 17.51
C PRO A 770 -29.53 -7.86 18.06
N GLY A 771 -28.73 -7.39 19.02
CA GLY A 771 -28.88 -6.10 19.68
C GLY A 771 -27.76 -5.11 19.36
N PHE A 772 -27.71 -4.00 20.09
CA PHE A 772 -26.72 -2.92 19.88
C PHE A 772 -25.26 -3.41 19.98
N ARG A 773 -24.96 -4.34 20.91
CA ARG A 773 -23.62 -4.94 21.05
C ARG A 773 -23.15 -5.64 19.78
N ALA A 774 -24.03 -6.42 19.14
CA ALA A 774 -23.72 -7.10 17.89
C ALA A 774 -23.45 -6.10 16.76
N SER A 775 -24.24 -5.01 16.69
CA SER A 775 -23.99 -3.91 15.74
C SER A 775 -22.64 -3.24 15.98
N LEU A 776 -22.32 -2.89 17.22
CA LEU A 776 -21.05 -2.24 17.56
C LEU A 776 -19.84 -3.13 17.24
N MET A 777 -19.90 -4.42 17.57
CA MET A 777 -18.85 -5.38 17.18
C MET A 777 -18.70 -5.48 15.67
N THR A 778 -19.80 -5.53 14.92
CA THR A 778 -19.77 -5.64 13.45
C THR A 778 -19.14 -4.41 12.80
N PHE A 779 -19.53 -3.21 13.22
CA PHE A 779 -18.93 -1.96 12.72
C PHE A 779 -17.49 -1.77 13.20
N GLY A 780 -17.16 -2.20 14.43
CA GLY A 780 -15.78 -2.24 14.93
C GLY A 780 -14.89 -3.18 14.13
N THR A 781 -15.38 -4.37 13.78
CA THR A 781 -14.71 -5.29 12.85
C THR A 781 -14.51 -4.65 11.47
N SER A 782 -15.51 -3.93 10.97
CA SER A 782 -15.38 -3.21 9.71
C SER A 782 -14.31 -2.13 9.77
N ALA A 783 -14.22 -1.36 10.87
CA ALA A 783 -13.15 -0.37 11.07
C ALA A 783 -11.77 -1.02 11.06
N LEU A 784 -11.58 -2.08 11.85
CA LEU A 784 -10.33 -2.82 11.92
C LEU A 784 -9.92 -3.40 10.56
N TRP A 785 -10.89 -3.86 9.76
CA TRP A 785 -10.64 -4.37 8.41
C TRP A 785 -10.15 -3.29 7.44
N HIS A 786 -10.54 -2.01 7.63
CA HIS A 786 -10.05 -0.89 6.82
C HIS A 786 -8.67 -0.39 7.26
N GLY A 787 -8.31 -0.49 8.54
CA GLY A 787 -6.98 -0.13 9.07
C GLY A 787 -7.02 0.60 10.41
N PHE A 788 -5.89 1.20 10.81
CA PHE A 788 -5.68 1.76 12.15
C PHE A 788 -5.77 3.30 12.23
N TYR A 789 -6.10 3.98 11.13
CA TYR A 789 -6.35 5.42 11.15
C TYR A 789 -7.57 5.74 12.04
N PRO A 790 -7.47 6.72 12.97
CA PRO A 790 -8.58 7.08 13.86
C PRO A 790 -9.89 7.42 13.13
N GLY A 791 -9.78 8.00 11.92
CA GLY A 791 -10.93 8.34 11.09
C GLY A 791 -11.82 7.15 10.71
N TYR A 792 -11.26 5.94 10.57
CA TYR A 792 -12.07 4.74 10.30
C TYR A 792 -12.96 4.39 11.49
N TYR A 793 -12.39 4.32 12.69
CA TYR A 793 -13.15 4.02 13.90
C TYR A 793 -14.21 5.08 14.18
N MET A 794 -13.87 6.37 14.02
CA MET A 794 -14.84 7.45 14.12
C MET A 794 -16.00 7.25 13.13
N THR A 795 -15.70 6.94 11.87
CA THR A 795 -16.70 6.76 10.81
C THR A 795 -17.62 5.57 11.08
N PHE A 796 -17.08 4.39 11.37
CA PHE A 796 -17.89 3.17 11.51
C PHE A 796 -18.66 3.12 12.83
N ILE A 797 -18.09 3.62 13.93
CA ILE A 797 -18.83 3.76 15.19
C ILE A 797 -19.98 4.76 15.02
N LEU A 798 -19.72 5.91 14.37
CA LEU A 798 -20.76 6.88 14.07
C LEU A 798 -21.85 6.29 13.16
N ALA A 799 -21.47 5.51 12.15
CA ALA A 799 -22.42 4.80 11.29
C ALA A 799 -23.35 3.86 12.09
N SER A 800 -22.83 3.15 13.10
CA SER A 800 -23.63 2.31 14.01
C SER A 800 -24.67 3.13 14.80
N LEU A 801 -24.28 4.31 15.28
CA LEU A 801 -25.16 5.23 16.01
C LEU A 801 -26.25 5.81 15.09
N ILE A 802 -25.85 6.35 13.93
CA ILE A 802 -26.78 6.88 12.92
C ILE A 802 -27.79 5.80 12.51
N GLN A 803 -27.34 4.56 12.27
CA GLN A 803 -28.24 3.47 11.88
C GLN A 803 -29.26 3.14 12.98
N THR A 804 -28.86 3.22 14.25
CA THR A 804 -29.73 3.02 15.41
C THR A 804 -30.77 4.13 15.52
N VAL A 805 -30.37 5.39 15.36
CA VAL A 805 -31.27 6.55 15.34
C VAL A 805 -32.25 6.44 14.18
N ALA A 806 -31.78 6.15 12.97
CA ALA A 806 -32.61 5.99 11.78
C ALA A 806 -33.66 4.87 11.95
N LYS A 807 -33.30 3.77 12.62
CA LYS A 807 -34.24 2.69 12.98
C LYS A 807 -35.36 3.19 13.90
N ASN A 808 -35.00 3.96 14.93
CA ASN A 808 -35.99 4.53 15.86
C ASN A 808 -36.86 5.59 15.18
N PHE A 809 -36.28 6.49 14.39
CA PHE A 809 -37.03 7.49 13.63
C PHE A 809 -38.04 6.82 12.70
N ARG A 810 -37.62 5.77 11.97
CA ARG A 810 -38.55 5.00 11.14
C ARG A 810 -39.65 4.30 11.94
N ARG A 811 -39.37 3.86 13.17
CA ARG A 811 -40.37 3.19 14.03
C ARG A 811 -41.41 4.16 14.59
N TYR A 812 -40.98 5.37 14.99
CA TYR A 812 -41.84 6.31 15.72
C TYR A 812 -42.39 7.44 14.85
N VAL A 813 -41.68 7.85 13.80
CA VAL A 813 -42.07 9.01 12.97
C VAL A 813 -42.80 8.60 11.69
N ARG A 814 -42.39 7.49 11.06
CA ARG A 814 -43.05 7.00 9.83
C ARG A 814 -44.56 6.73 10.00
N PRO A 815 -45.06 6.20 11.14
CA PRO A 815 -46.49 5.95 11.30
C PRO A 815 -47.38 7.19 11.10
N PHE A 816 -46.90 8.41 11.39
CA PHE A 816 -47.67 9.65 11.15
C PHE A 816 -47.94 9.95 9.66
N PHE A 817 -47.25 9.26 8.75
CA PHE A 817 -47.35 9.42 7.30
C PHE A 817 -48.02 8.21 6.61
N LEU A 818 -48.50 7.26 7.40
CA LEU A 818 -49.27 6.11 6.93
C LEU A 818 -50.71 6.24 7.45
N ASP A 819 -51.63 5.64 6.71
CA ASP A 819 -53.01 5.49 7.13
C ASP A 819 -53.10 4.51 8.32
N PRO A 820 -53.78 4.85 9.44
CA PRO A 820 -53.80 4.02 10.65
C PRO A 820 -54.42 2.63 10.44
N ASP A 821 -55.41 2.51 9.56
CA ASP A 821 -56.22 1.29 9.40
C ASP A 821 -55.71 0.42 8.25
N SER A 822 -55.33 1.03 7.12
CA SER A 822 -54.87 0.31 5.93
C SER A 822 -53.34 0.16 5.85
N GLY A 823 -52.58 0.94 6.63
CA GLY A 823 -51.12 1.00 6.55
C GLY A 823 -50.56 1.57 5.22
N LEU A 824 -51.45 2.08 4.35
CA LEU A 824 -51.11 2.64 3.05
C LEU A 824 -50.53 4.07 3.17
N PRO A 825 -49.77 4.56 2.17
CA PRO A 825 -49.28 5.93 2.11
C PRO A 825 -50.40 6.98 2.15
N ASN A 826 -50.35 7.94 3.07
CA ASN A 826 -51.22 9.13 3.01
C ASN A 826 -50.61 10.24 2.11
N ARG A 827 -51.39 11.29 1.77
CA ARG A 827 -50.92 12.39 0.88
C ARG A 827 -49.65 13.11 1.37
N LYS A 828 -49.36 13.09 2.67
CA LYS A 828 -48.18 13.74 3.27
C LYS A 828 -46.91 12.90 3.16
N LYS A 829 -47.02 11.61 2.79
CA LYS A 829 -45.87 10.69 2.65
C LYS A 829 -44.84 11.16 1.61
N LYS A 830 -45.25 11.85 0.54
CA LYS A 830 -44.31 12.43 -0.45
C LYS A 830 -43.31 13.41 0.19
N TYR A 831 -43.74 14.20 1.16
CA TYR A 831 -42.87 15.14 1.87
C TYR A 831 -41.92 14.40 2.82
N TYR A 832 -42.42 13.36 3.50
CA TYR A 832 -41.58 12.47 4.32
C TYR A 832 -40.49 11.80 3.47
N ASP A 833 -40.81 11.34 2.26
CA ASP A 833 -39.86 10.64 1.38
C ASP A 833 -38.76 11.60 0.87
N VAL A 834 -39.13 12.83 0.46
CA VAL A 834 -38.17 13.88 0.06
C VAL A 834 -37.29 14.32 1.24
N LEU A 835 -37.89 14.56 2.40
CA LEU A 835 -37.14 14.99 3.59
C LEU A 835 -36.21 13.89 4.08
N SER A 836 -36.65 12.63 4.08
CA SER A 836 -35.83 11.47 4.47
C SER A 836 -34.68 11.24 3.49
N PHE A 837 -34.90 11.47 2.20
CA PHE A 837 -33.85 11.49 1.19
C PHE A 837 -32.78 12.55 1.49
N LEU A 838 -33.18 13.83 1.60
CA LEU A 838 -32.26 14.93 1.89
C LEU A 838 -31.51 14.69 3.21
N THR A 839 -32.23 14.27 4.24
CA THR A 839 -31.65 13.96 5.56
C THR A 839 -30.66 12.80 5.46
N THR A 840 -30.92 11.75 4.67
CA THR A 840 -30.00 10.61 4.53
C THR A 840 -28.73 10.99 3.78
N GLN A 841 -28.85 11.77 2.71
CA GLN A 841 -27.70 12.24 1.93
C GLN A 841 -26.82 13.21 2.73
N LEU A 842 -27.43 14.01 3.61
CA LEU A 842 -26.73 14.96 4.48
C LEU A 842 -26.36 14.35 5.85
N ALA A 843 -26.92 13.19 6.25
CA ALA A 843 -26.75 12.64 7.60
C ALA A 843 -25.29 12.42 7.95
N TYR A 844 -24.48 11.89 7.01
CA TYR A 844 -23.05 11.68 7.23
C TYR A 844 -22.25 12.99 7.27
N THR A 845 -22.73 14.03 6.57
CA THR A 845 -22.18 15.40 6.58
C THR A 845 -22.55 16.15 7.88
N LEU A 846 -23.71 15.85 8.47
CA LEU A 846 -24.27 16.48 9.66
C LEU A 846 -24.00 15.73 10.97
N ALA A 847 -23.60 14.45 10.90
CA ALA A 847 -23.40 13.58 12.06
C ALA A 847 -22.21 13.97 12.96
N TYR A 848 -21.44 14.98 12.56
CA TYR A 848 -20.50 15.69 13.44
C TYR A 848 -21.21 16.28 14.68
N VAL A 849 -22.53 16.50 14.63
CA VAL A 849 -23.35 17.10 15.70
C VAL A 849 -24.01 16.04 16.62
N LEU A 850 -24.00 14.76 16.25
CA LEU A 850 -24.78 13.69 16.89
C LEU A 850 -24.25 13.06 18.20
N PRO A 851 -23.01 13.27 18.70
CA PRO A 851 -22.55 12.69 19.96
C PRO A 851 -23.41 13.03 21.20
N LEU A 852 -24.30 14.03 21.11
CA LEU A 852 -25.11 14.52 22.22
C LEU A 852 -26.34 13.65 22.60
N TYR A 853 -26.64 12.54 21.91
CA TYR A 853 -27.92 11.81 22.10
C TYR A 853 -27.82 10.26 22.12
N ALA A 854 -26.65 9.70 22.42
CA ALA A 854 -26.33 8.31 22.05
C ALA A 854 -26.64 7.18 23.06
N SER A 855 -27.17 7.42 24.28
CA SER A 855 -27.37 6.33 25.27
C SER A 855 -28.83 6.06 25.64
N SER A 856 -29.21 4.78 25.68
CA SER A 856 -30.53 4.30 26.13
C SER A 856 -30.83 4.57 27.60
N ASP A 857 -29.80 4.73 28.44
CA ASP A 857 -29.93 5.05 29.87
C ASP A 857 -30.16 6.55 30.12
N THR A 858 -30.22 7.33 29.04
CA THR A 858 -30.35 8.80 29.06
C THR A 858 -31.62 9.29 28.37
N ARG A 859 -32.48 8.37 27.90
CA ARG A 859 -33.71 8.68 27.16
C ARG A 859 -34.83 9.13 28.13
N PRO A 860 -35.43 10.32 27.96
CA PRO A 860 -36.64 10.67 28.72
C PRO A 860 -37.78 9.72 28.34
N SER A 861 -38.42 9.09 29.33
CA SER A 861 -39.68 8.35 29.18
C SER A 861 -40.70 8.87 30.21
N PRO A 862 -42.01 8.65 30.01
CA PRO A 862 -43.03 9.04 30.99
C PRO A 862 -42.87 8.37 32.38
N GLU A 863 -42.05 7.32 32.47
CA GLU A 863 -41.89 6.47 33.65
C GLU A 863 -40.54 6.68 34.38
N LEU A 864 -39.63 7.50 33.84
CA LEU A 864 -38.27 7.67 34.38
C LEU A 864 -37.87 9.15 34.36
N LEU A 865 -38.01 9.80 35.51
CA LEU A 865 -37.70 11.22 35.71
C LEU A 865 -36.18 11.47 35.76
N ARG A 866 -35.76 12.65 35.28
CA ARG A 866 -34.38 13.14 35.14
C ARG A 866 -33.53 13.02 36.43
N ASP A 867 -34.19 12.98 37.58
CA ASP A 867 -33.55 13.02 38.89
C ASP A 867 -33.37 11.63 39.55
N ASP A 868 -33.64 10.53 38.83
CA ASP A 868 -33.30 9.17 39.32
C ASP A 868 -31.76 9.02 39.47
N PRO A 869 -31.24 8.68 40.67
CA PRO A 869 -29.81 8.54 40.93
C PRO A 869 -29.07 7.53 40.04
N ARG A 870 -29.76 6.56 39.43
CA ARG A 870 -29.17 5.60 38.48
C ARG A 870 -28.89 6.24 37.13
N VAL A 871 -29.79 7.12 36.67
CA VAL A 871 -29.63 7.90 35.42
C VAL A 871 -28.52 8.93 35.59
N ILE A 872 -28.46 9.60 36.74
CA ILE A 872 -27.41 10.57 37.06
C ILE A 872 -26.02 9.90 37.01
N ARG A 873 -25.85 8.73 37.67
CA ARG A 873 -24.56 8.01 37.69
C ARG A 873 -24.11 7.52 36.31
N ALA A 874 -25.04 7.05 35.46
CA ALA A 874 -24.71 6.60 34.11
C ALA A 874 -24.31 7.76 33.18
N ARG A 875 -25.03 8.89 33.27
CA ARG A 875 -24.70 10.12 32.53
C ARG A 875 -23.33 10.67 32.92
N ILE A 876 -23.04 10.73 34.21
CA ILE A 876 -21.76 11.25 34.72
C ILE A 876 -20.58 10.42 34.22
N ARG A 877 -20.65 9.08 34.23
CA ARG A 877 -19.56 8.24 33.68
C ARG A 877 -19.33 8.46 32.18
N SER A 878 -20.40 8.53 31.40
CA SER A 878 -20.30 8.76 29.95
C SER A 878 -19.70 10.14 29.62
N VAL A 879 -20.16 11.18 30.33
CA VAL A 879 -19.68 12.55 30.13
C VAL A 879 -18.23 12.67 30.58
N LEU A 880 -17.84 12.12 31.74
CA LEU A 880 -16.45 12.13 32.22
C LEU A 880 -15.48 11.42 31.26
N CYS A 881 -15.84 10.24 30.73
CA CYS A 881 -14.98 9.56 29.76
C CYS A 881 -14.83 10.34 28.45
N SER A 882 -15.92 10.92 27.94
CA SER A 882 -15.88 11.70 26.69
C SER A 882 -15.11 13.01 26.84
N THR A 883 -15.29 13.72 27.95
CA THR A 883 -14.57 14.95 28.28
C THR A 883 -13.09 14.70 28.52
N ALA A 884 -12.72 13.66 29.28
CA ALA A 884 -11.31 13.27 29.46
C ALA A 884 -10.62 12.92 28.13
N LEU A 885 -11.31 12.20 27.24
CA LEU A 885 -10.78 11.89 25.91
C LEU A 885 -10.60 13.15 25.05
N CYS A 886 -11.58 14.06 25.06
CA CYS A 886 -11.49 15.32 24.30
C CYS A 886 -10.33 16.19 24.79
N SER A 887 -10.15 16.31 26.10
CA SER A 887 -9.02 17.05 26.67
C SER A 887 -7.67 16.40 26.39
N PHE A 888 -7.58 15.07 26.48
CA PHE A 888 -6.35 14.34 26.14
C PHE A 888 -5.97 14.53 24.67
N CYS A 889 -6.94 14.38 23.75
CA CYS A 889 -6.72 14.62 22.32
C CYS A 889 -6.29 16.07 22.05
N THR A 890 -6.95 17.04 22.68
CA THR A 890 -6.61 18.46 22.54
C THR A 890 -5.19 18.74 23.04
N CYS A 891 -4.81 18.19 24.20
CA CYS A 891 -3.46 18.31 24.75
C CYS A 891 -2.39 17.76 23.79
N ILE A 892 -2.62 16.58 23.20
CA ILE A 892 -1.69 16.00 22.20
C ILE A 892 -1.59 16.90 20.97
N ILE A 893 -2.71 17.45 20.49
CA ILE A 893 -2.72 18.33 19.32
C ILE A 893 -1.92 19.60 19.60
N LEU A 894 -2.13 20.25 20.75
CA LEU A 894 -1.39 21.45 21.15
C LEU A 894 0.09 21.17 21.40
N HIS A 895 0.44 20.03 21.99
CA HIS A 895 1.84 19.65 22.21
C HIS A 895 2.59 19.40 20.89
N ARG A 896 1.91 18.85 19.88
CA ARG A 896 2.50 18.60 18.56
C ARG A 896 2.51 19.83 17.65
N ASN A 897 1.62 20.78 17.91
CA ASN A 897 1.43 21.97 17.09
C ASN A 897 1.78 23.22 17.91
N TYR A 898 3.00 23.74 17.73
CA TYR A 898 3.54 24.92 18.44
C TYR A 898 2.85 26.25 18.08
N ALA A 899 1.59 26.22 17.64
CA ALA A 899 0.83 27.38 17.18
C ALA A 899 0.48 28.37 18.31
N LEU A 900 0.45 27.91 19.57
CA LEU A 900 0.27 28.75 20.75
C LEU A 900 1.61 28.86 21.50
N ALA A 901 2.06 30.08 21.78
CA ALA A 901 3.29 30.35 22.52
C ALA A 901 3.15 30.15 24.05
N ILE A 902 2.24 29.28 24.48
CA ILE A 902 1.93 28.97 25.88
C ILE A 902 1.90 27.46 26.08
N ASP A 903 2.25 27.00 27.29
CA ASP A 903 2.27 25.57 27.61
C ASP A 903 0.87 24.94 27.40
N PRO A 904 0.76 23.72 26.84
CA PRO A 904 -0.52 23.07 26.61
C PRO A 904 -1.40 22.93 27.86
N LEU A 905 -0.82 22.73 29.06
CA LEU A 905 -1.61 22.66 30.31
C LEU A 905 -2.12 24.03 30.74
N HIS A 906 -1.38 25.10 30.42
CA HIS A 906 -1.82 26.49 30.62
C HIS A 906 -2.89 26.88 29.59
N ALA A 907 -2.71 26.52 28.32
CA ALA A 907 -3.72 26.73 27.28
C ALA A 907 -5.06 26.06 27.64
N LEU A 908 -5.02 24.84 28.21
CA LEU A 908 -6.20 24.13 28.71
C LEU A 908 -6.76 24.72 30.01
N GLY A 909 -6.04 25.61 30.68
CA GLY A 909 -6.40 26.20 31.97
C GLY A 909 -6.34 25.23 33.16
N TYR A 910 -5.57 24.14 33.03
CA TYR A 910 -5.33 23.18 34.10
C TYR A 910 -4.20 23.60 35.02
N TRP A 911 -3.16 24.25 34.48
CA TRP A 911 -2.00 24.68 35.25
C TRP A 911 -1.42 25.99 34.74
N PRO A 912 -1.21 27.01 35.60
CA PRO A 912 -1.54 27.07 37.02
C PRO A 912 -3.06 27.13 37.29
N LEU A 913 -3.51 26.65 38.46
CA LEU A 913 -4.94 26.58 38.79
C LEU A 913 -5.66 27.94 38.86
N GLY A 914 -4.94 29.02 39.16
CA GLY A 914 -5.52 30.37 39.19
C GLY A 914 -6.50 30.63 40.34
N VAL A 915 -6.15 30.27 41.58
CA VAL A 915 -7.04 30.42 42.75
C VAL A 915 -7.42 31.88 43.01
N THR A 916 -6.46 32.79 42.88
CA THR A 916 -6.65 34.24 43.02
C THR A 916 -7.57 34.81 41.94
N GLU A 917 -7.39 34.37 40.70
CA GLU A 917 -8.22 34.75 39.56
C GLU A 917 -9.62 34.18 39.68
N ALA A 918 -9.75 32.96 40.20
CA ALA A 918 -11.03 32.32 40.47
C ALA A 918 -11.80 33.08 41.56
N ALA A 919 -11.14 33.44 42.67
CA ALA A 919 -11.74 34.26 43.71
C ALA A 919 -12.19 35.63 43.18
N SER A 920 -11.36 36.28 42.36
CA SER A 920 -11.67 37.59 41.76
C SER A 920 -12.82 37.50 40.75
N SER A 921 -12.88 36.42 39.96
CA SER A 921 -13.97 36.17 38.99
C SER A 921 -15.29 35.84 39.67
N VAL A 922 -15.25 35.08 40.77
CA VAL A 922 -16.42 34.81 41.61
C VAL A 922 -16.88 36.09 42.29
N LEU A 923 -15.98 36.92 42.83
CA LEU A 923 -16.32 38.23 43.40
C LEU A 923 -16.97 39.15 42.36
N LEU A 924 -16.39 39.25 41.15
CA LEU A 924 -16.96 40.02 40.05
C LEU A 924 -18.38 39.54 39.72
N THR A 925 -18.58 38.23 39.68
CA THR A 925 -19.91 37.64 39.42
C THR A 925 -20.85 37.87 40.61
N ALA A 926 -20.38 37.83 41.84
CA ALA A 926 -21.17 38.16 43.03
C ALA A 926 -21.63 39.63 43.04
N ILE A 927 -20.80 40.57 42.56
CA ILE A 927 -21.19 41.98 42.38
C ILE A 927 -22.35 42.09 41.39
N LEU A 928 -22.27 41.38 40.25
CA LEU A 928 -23.36 41.32 39.26
C LEU A 928 -24.65 40.74 39.86
N PHE A 929 -24.52 39.74 40.73
CA PHE A 929 -25.63 39.05 41.41
C PHE A 929 -25.96 39.62 42.79
N SER A 930 -25.56 40.85 43.10
CA SER A 930 -25.75 41.45 44.43
C SER A 930 -27.22 41.48 44.89
N ALA A 931 -28.17 41.73 43.98
CA ALA A 931 -29.60 41.67 44.29
C ALA A 931 -30.11 40.23 44.56
N PRO A 932 -29.88 39.23 43.68
CA PRO A 932 -30.19 37.83 44.00
C PRO A 932 -29.52 37.30 45.29
N LEU A 933 -28.27 37.70 45.55
CA LEU A 933 -27.58 37.36 46.79
C LEU A 933 -28.27 37.98 48.02
N PHE A 934 -28.70 39.23 47.91
CA PHE A 934 -29.47 39.89 48.96
C PHE A 934 -30.82 39.21 49.20
N GLU A 935 -31.54 38.85 48.13
CA GLU A 935 -32.79 38.07 48.22
C GLU A 935 -32.55 36.73 48.91
N THR A 936 -31.56 35.94 48.45
CA THR A 936 -31.32 34.59 48.97
C THR A 936 -30.79 34.59 50.41
N LEU A 937 -29.75 35.38 50.69
CA LEU A 937 -29.07 35.35 51.99
C LEU A 937 -29.87 36.09 53.05
N VAL A 938 -30.38 37.27 52.72
CA VAL A 938 -31.05 38.14 53.68
C VAL A 938 -32.54 37.84 53.68
N LEU A 939 -33.24 38.04 52.56
CA LEU A 939 -34.71 37.98 52.52
C LEU A 939 -35.28 36.57 52.68
N ASP A 940 -34.63 35.54 52.14
CA ASP A 940 -35.05 34.13 52.26
C ASP A 940 -34.44 33.45 53.48
N GLY A 941 -33.48 34.10 54.16
CA GLY A 941 -32.91 33.64 55.41
C GLY A 941 -31.85 32.54 55.29
N ALA A 942 -31.35 32.27 54.07
CA ALA A 942 -30.36 31.21 53.81
C ALA A 942 -29.02 31.44 54.53
N TRP A 943 -28.76 32.64 55.05
CA TRP A 943 -27.59 32.91 55.90
C TRP A 943 -27.51 31.96 57.12
N LYS A 944 -28.66 31.51 57.66
CA LYS A 944 -28.72 30.57 58.79
C LYS A 944 -28.23 29.16 58.40
N ASP A 945 -28.48 28.75 57.17
CA ASP A 945 -28.04 27.45 56.64
C ASP A 945 -26.55 27.45 56.29
N LEU A 946 -26.01 28.61 55.94
CA LEU A 946 -24.57 28.81 55.71
C LEU A 946 -23.77 28.69 57.03
N VAL A 947 -24.28 29.27 58.12
CA VAL A 947 -23.66 29.23 59.45
C VAL A 947 -23.71 27.83 60.08
N SER A 948 -24.72 27.03 59.75
CA SER A 948 -24.90 25.68 60.32
C SER A 948 -24.24 24.55 59.53
N THR A 949 -23.45 24.85 58.48
CA THR A 949 -22.81 23.89 57.55
C THR A 949 -23.74 22.94 56.80
N ARG A 950 -25.07 23.04 57.00
CA ARG A 950 -26.08 22.19 56.34
C ARG A 950 -26.07 22.35 54.82
N ALA A 951 -25.91 23.58 54.34
CA ALA A 951 -25.82 23.86 52.90
C ALA A 951 -24.65 23.10 52.21
N ILE A 952 -23.55 22.86 52.92
CA ILE A 952 -22.40 22.09 52.40
C ILE A 952 -22.70 20.59 52.45
N MET A 953 -23.36 20.11 53.51
CA MET A 953 -23.75 18.69 53.63
C MET A 953 -24.77 18.27 52.55
N ASP A 954 -25.70 19.16 52.20
CA ASP A 954 -26.73 18.90 51.19
C ASP A 954 -26.15 18.68 49.78
N ILE A 955 -25.01 19.31 49.46
CA ILE A 955 -24.28 19.09 48.20
C ILE A 955 -23.85 17.62 48.07
N TRP A 956 -23.47 16.98 49.17
CA TRP A 956 -22.98 15.59 49.17
C TRP A 956 -24.08 14.56 49.39
N GLN A 957 -25.22 14.95 49.96
CA GLN A 957 -26.35 14.06 50.23
C GLN A 957 -27.33 13.95 49.04
N SER A 958 -27.44 15.01 48.21
CA SER A 958 -28.34 15.03 47.06
C SER A 958 -27.60 14.90 45.73
N TRP A 959 -27.86 13.81 45.00
CA TRP A 959 -27.29 13.58 43.66
C TRP A 959 -27.67 14.66 42.64
N THR A 960 -28.82 15.34 42.81
CA THR A 960 -29.25 16.43 41.94
C THR A 960 -28.48 17.71 42.22
N THR A 961 -28.27 18.04 43.50
CA THR A 961 -27.46 19.18 43.94
C THR A 961 -25.99 19.00 43.54
N TRP A 962 -25.43 17.82 43.80
CA TRP A 962 -24.07 17.47 43.38
C TRP A 962 -23.87 17.58 41.87
N ARG A 963 -24.83 17.09 41.07
CA ARG A 963 -24.82 17.22 39.60
C ARG A 963 -24.83 18.69 39.16
N ASN A 964 -25.74 19.50 39.70
CA ASN A 964 -25.97 20.87 39.24
C ASN A 964 -24.85 21.85 39.66
N ILE A 965 -24.23 21.61 40.82
CA ILE A 965 -23.25 22.52 41.42
C ILE A 965 -21.80 22.09 41.15
N VAL A 966 -21.52 20.78 41.07
CA VAL A 966 -20.14 20.28 40.94
C VAL A 966 -19.88 19.71 39.54
N ILE A 967 -20.57 18.64 39.16
CA ILE A 967 -20.20 17.87 37.97
C ILE A 967 -20.62 18.55 36.66
N GLY A 968 -21.83 19.10 36.59
CA GLY A 968 -22.33 19.82 35.41
C GLY A 968 -21.38 20.96 35.02
N PRO A 969 -21.16 21.95 35.92
CA PRO A 969 -20.22 23.03 35.70
C PRO A 969 -18.82 22.54 35.27
N ALA A 970 -18.22 21.60 36.01
CA ALA A 970 -16.87 21.14 35.71
C ALA A 970 -16.75 20.47 34.33
N THR A 971 -17.71 19.61 33.97
CA THR A 971 -17.69 18.88 32.70
C THR A 971 -18.01 19.75 31.49
N GLU A 972 -18.93 20.71 31.65
CA GLU A 972 -19.30 21.66 30.60
C GLU A 972 -18.18 22.66 30.32
N GLU A 973 -17.57 23.24 31.36
CA GLU A 973 -16.44 24.16 31.17
C GLU A 973 -15.21 23.44 30.63
N LEU A 974 -14.95 22.19 31.05
CA LEU A 974 -13.86 21.41 30.50
C LEU A 974 -14.06 21.15 28.99
N LEU A 975 -15.26 20.80 28.55
CA LEU A 975 -15.52 20.53 27.13
C LEU A 975 -15.44 21.80 26.28
N PHE A 976 -16.18 22.83 26.68
CA PHE A 976 -16.42 23.99 25.84
C PHE A 976 -15.35 25.07 25.99
N ARG A 977 -14.62 25.12 27.12
CA ARG A 977 -13.58 26.12 27.37
C ARG A 977 -12.22 25.48 27.23
N SER A 978 -11.89 24.53 28.13
CA SER A 978 -10.58 23.87 28.14
C SER A 978 -10.27 23.14 26.82
N ALA A 979 -11.16 22.28 26.31
CA ALA A 979 -10.88 21.51 25.10
C ALA A 979 -11.11 22.27 23.78
N SER A 980 -12.05 23.22 23.73
CA SER A 980 -12.47 23.84 22.46
C SER A 980 -11.77 25.18 22.17
N ILE A 981 -11.60 26.05 23.17
CA ILE A 981 -11.10 27.42 22.96
C ILE A 981 -9.63 27.44 22.50
N PRO A 982 -8.71 26.64 23.07
CA PRO A 982 -7.33 26.58 22.58
C PRO A 982 -7.23 26.15 21.12
N LEU A 983 -8.10 25.24 20.67
CA LEU A 983 -8.14 24.82 19.27
C LEU A 983 -8.62 25.95 18.35
N PHE A 984 -9.57 26.77 18.81
CA PHE A 984 -10.03 27.95 18.05
C PHE A 984 -8.92 28.99 17.93
N LEU A 985 -8.14 29.20 18.99
CA LEU A 985 -6.98 30.08 18.97
C LEU A 985 -5.85 29.53 18.08
N ALA A 986 -5.55 28.23 18.17
CA ALA A 986 -4.58 27.56 17.31
C ALA A 986 -5.00 27.55 15.83
N ALA A 987 -6.29 27.68 15.54
CA ALA A 987 -6.86 27.87 14.20
C ALA A 987 -6.90 29.35 13.76
N HIS A 988 -6.27 30.26 14.52
CA HIS A 988 -6.18 31.70 14.24
C HIS A 988 -7.53 32.42 14.16
N LEU A 989 -8.54 31.98 14.92
CA LEU A 989 -9.78 32.76 15.06
C LEU A 989 -9.52 34.02 15.88
N SER A 990 -10.06 35.15 15.43
CA SER A 990 -10.02 36.42 16.18
C SER A 990 -10.68 36.28 17.54
N ILE A 991 -10.13 36.93 18.56
CA ILE A 991 -10.63 36.90 19.96
C ILE A 991 -12.14 37.18 20.05
N TYR A 992 -12.63 38.19 19.33
CA TYR A 992 -14.05 38.54 19.26
C TYR A 992 -14.93 37.37 18.79
N LYS A 993 -14.53 36.68 17.71
CA LYS A 993 -15.24 35.49 17.20
C LYS A 993 -15.15 34.34 18.19
N THR A 994 -14.03 34.16 18.88
CA THR A 994 -13.87 33.12 19.90
C THR A 994 -14.81 33.36 21.08
N ILE A 995 -14.95 34.61 21.56
CA ILE A 995 -15.83 34.97 22.68
C ILE A 995 -17.32 34.85 22.30
N PHE A 996 -17.74 35.30 21.11
CA PHE A 996 -19.17 35.38 20.78
C PHE A 996 -19.71 34.21 19.94
N LEU A 997 -18.87 33.49 19.19
CA LEU A 997 -19.32 32.38 18.33
C LEU A 997 -19.24 31.01 19.02
N SER A 998 -18.20 30.76 19.83
CA SER A 998 -18.07 29.50 20.57
C SER A 998 -19.25 29.20 21.52
N PRO A 999 -19.83 30.19 22.23
CA PRO A 999 -20.95 29.96 23.15
C PRO A 999 -22.29 29.69 22.47
N ILE A 1000 -22.40 29.94 21.16
CA ILE A 1000 -23.59 29.54 20.40
C ILE A 1000 -23.70 28.01 20.42
N ILE A 1001 -22.58 27.30 20.35
CA ILE A 1001 -22.54 25.83 20.45
C ILE A 1001 -22.97 25.37 21.84
N PHE A 1002 -22.50 26.06 22.88
CA PHE A 1002 -22.89 25.83 24.27
C PHE A 1002 -24.40 26.06 24.50
N GLY A 1003 -24.96 27.16 23.98
CA GLY A 1003 -26.41 27.44 24.05
C GLY A 1003 -27.24 26.45 23.24
N MET A 1004 -26.78 26.05 22.05
CA MET A 1004 -27.45 25.04 21.22
C MET A 1004 -27.55 23.69 21.93
N ALA A 1005 -26.56 23.32 22.75
CA ALA A 1005 -26.59 22.08 23.53
C ALA A 1005 -27.79 22.00 24.48
N HIS A 1006 -28.36 23.13 24.89
CA HIS A 1006 -29.51 23.23 25.80
C HIS A 1006 -30.88 23.23 25.10
N ILE A 1007 -30.91 23.29 23.76
CA ILE A 1007 -32.17 23.26 22.98
C ILE A 1007 -32.93 21.94 23.20
N HIS A 1008 -32.26 20.87 23.62
CA HIS A 1008 -32.89 19.58 23.93
C HIS A 1008 -33.97 19.67 25.03
N HIS A 1009 -33.92 20.68 25.90
CA HIS A 1009 -34.95 20.92 26.90
C HIS A 1009 -36.31 21.28 26.29
N PHE A 1010 -36.35 21.76 25.04
CA PHE A 1010 -37.60 21.93 24.29
C PHE A 1010 -38.39 20.62 24.21
N TYR A 1011 -37.70 19.55 23.82
CA TYR A 1011 -38.30 18.23 23.65
C TYR A 1011 -38.73 17.63 25.00
N GLU A 1012 -37.89 17.79 26.03
CA GLU A 1012 -38.20 17.34 27.39
C GLU A 1012 -39.41 18.07 27.98
N PHE A 1013 -39.49 19.39 27.77
CA PHE A 1013 -40.64 20.19 28.19
C PHE A 1013 -41.92 19.80 27.47
N ARG A 1014 -41.85 19.49 26.17
CA ARG A 1014 -43.02 19.04 25.39
C ARG A 1014 -43.55 17.68 25.81
N ILE A 1015 -42.69 16.80 26.32
CA ILE A 1015 -43.10 15.49 26.85
C ILE A 1015 -43.71 15.62 28.25
N THR A 1016 -43.09 16.42 29.12
CA THR A 1016 -43.53 16.58 30.52
C THR A 1016 -44.77 17.47 30.65
N HIS A 1017 -44.96 18.42 29.74
CA HIS A 1017 -46.10 19.36 29.75
C HIS A 1017 -46.84 19.33 28.40
N PRO A 1018 -47.52 18.21 28.07
CA PRO A 1018 -48.11 17.99 26.74
C PRO A 1018 -49.22 19.00 26.40
N ARG A 1019 -49.92 19.53 27.42
CA ARG A 1019 -51.04 20.50 27.29
C ARG A 1019 -50.60 21.95 27.05
N MET A 1020 -49.30 22.27 27.14
CA MET A 1020 -48.81 23.65 26.96
C MET A 1020 -48.79 24.06 25.47
N PRO A 1021 -49.20 25.29 25.13
CA PRO A 1021 -49.14 25.80 23.75
C PRO A 1021 -47.72 25.79 23.19
N LEU A 1022 -47.57 25.38 21.92
CA LEU A 1022 -46.29 25.33 21.21
C LEU A 1022 -45.51 26.66 21.25
N PRO A 1023 -46.14 27.85 21.10
CA PRO A 1023 -45.43 29.13 21.17
C PRO A 1023 -44.75 29.36 22.53
N VAL A 1024 -45.35 28.92 23.64
CA VAL A 1024 -44.79 29.09 24.99
C VAL A 1024 -43.56 28.18 25.17
N ALA A 1025 -43.62 26.96 24.66
CA ALA A 1025 -42.47 26.05 24.66
C ALA A 1025 -41.31 26.60 23.81
N ILE A 1026 -41.62 27.18 22.64
CA ILE A 1026 -40.62 27.83 21.78
C ILE A 1026 -40.01 29.05 22.50
N ALA A 1027 -40.84 29.94 23.08
CA ALA A 1027 -40.38 31.13 23.78
C ALA A 1027 -39.44 30.78 24.95
N ARG A 1028 -39.78 29.76 25.74
CA ARG A 1028 -38.92 29.24 26.82
C ARG A 1028 -37.57 28.76 26.29
N THR A 1029 -37.56 28.00 25.20
CA THR A 1029 -36.31 27.49 24.60
C THR A 1029 -35.47 28.60 23.99
N VAL A 1030 -36.08 29.60 23.35
CA VAL A 1030 -35.38 30.77 22.81
C VAL A 1030 -34.75 31.60 23.93
N LEU A 1031 -35.50 31.84 25.01
CA LEU A 1031 -34.98 32.52 26.20
C LEU A 1031 -33.82 31.73 26.82
N GLN A 1032 -33.98 30.39 26.92
CA GLN A 1032 -32.95 29.50 27.44
C GLN A 1032 -31.67 29.50 26.62
N PHE A 1033 -31.80 29.37 25.31
CA PHE A 1033 -30.71 29.49 24.36
C PHE A 1033 -29.98 30.84 24.50
N SER A 1034 -30.74 31.93 24.58
CA SER A 1034 -30.18 33.29 24.63
C SER A 1034 -29.35 33.52 25.90
N TYR A 1035 -29.89 33.21 27.08
CA TYR A 1035 -29.16 33.45 28.34
C TYR A 1035 -27.97 32.49 28.50
N THR A 1036 -28.08 31.24 28.05
CA THR A 1036 -26.95 30.28 28.12
C THR A 1036 -25.82 30.66 27.16
N THR A 1037 -26.15 31.17 25.97
CA THR A 1037 -25.16 31.74 25.05
C THR A 1037 -24.48 32.99 25.63
N LEU A 1038 -25.23 33.90 26.26
CA LEU A 1038 -24.67 35.08 26.92
C LEU A 1038 -23.75 34.71 28.09
N PHE A 1039 -24.19 33.81 28.97
CA PHE A 1039 -23.34 33.26 30.03
C PHE A 1039 -22.08 32.63 29.46
N GLY A 1040 -22.22 31.86 28.37
CA GLY A 1040 -21.07 31.21 27.78
C GLY A 1040 -20.06 32.21 27.20
N ALA A 1041 -20.51 33.34 26.65
CA ALA A 1041 -19.63 34.42 26.22
C ALA A 1041 -18.87 35.04 27.39
N TYR A 1042 -19.55 35.27 28.51
CA TYR A 1042 -18.92 35.74 29.75
C TYR A 1042 -17.89 34.74 30.29
N ALA A 1043 -18.23 33.45 30.35
CA ALA A 1043 -17.32 32.39 30.80
C ALA A 1043 -16.10 32.25 29.88
N THR A 1044 -16.27 32.36 28.55
CA THR A 1044 -15.16 32.34 27.60
C THR A 1044 -14.27 33.58 27.76
N PHE A 1045 -14.85 34.75 27.99
CA PHE A 1045 -14.09 35.96 28.30
C PHE A 1045 -13.24 35.79 29.58
N LEU A 1046 -13.85 35.31 30.68
CA LEU A 1046 -13.14 35.02 31.92
C LEU A 1046 -12.03 34.00 31.73
N PHE A 1047 -12.29 32.90 31.02
CA PHE A 1047 -11.30 31.86 30.74
C PHE A 1047 -10.09 32.43 29.99
N LEU A 1048 -10.32 33.23 28.95
CA LEU A 1048 -9.24 33.84 28.17
C LEU A 1048 -8.43 34.87 28.97
N ARG A 1049 -9.06 35.63 29.86
CA ARG A 1049 -8.41 36.65 30.71
C ARG A 1049 -7.66 36.07 31.91
N THR A 1050 -8.15 34.97 32.47
CA THR A 1050 -7.59 34.37 33.69
C THR A 1050 -6.70 33.16 33.43
N GLY A 1051 -6.87 32.51 32.29
CA GLY A 1051 -6.23 31.22 31.99
C GLY A 1051 -6.58 30.11 32.97
N SER A 1052 -7.70 30.22 33.68
CA SER A 1052 -8.10 29.29 34.73
C SER A 1052 -9.42 28.61 34.38
N LEU A 1053 -9.38 27.28 34.24
CA LEU A 1053 -10.61 26.48 34.17
C LEU A 1053 -11.37 26.51 35.49
N LEU A 1054 -10.66 26.63 36.62
CA LEU A 1054 -11.25 26.72 37.95
C LEU A 1054 -12.11 27.98 38.07
N ALA A 1055 -11.65 29.13 37.55
CA ALA A 1055 -12.40 30.37 37.55
C ALA A 1055 -13.74 30.23 36.79
N ALA A 1056 -13.70 29.70 35.57
CA ALA A 1056 -14.92 29.46 34.78
C ALA A 1056 -15.87 28.47 35.46
N THR A 1057 -15.32 27.39 36.04
CA THR A 1057 -16.11 26.35 36.73
C THR A 1057 -16.82 26.88 37.98
N LEU A 1058 -16.11 27.66 38.81
CA LEU A 1058 -16.70 28.23 40.03
C LEU A 1058 -17.73 29.32 39.73
N VAL A 1059 -17.49 30.16 38.71
CA VAL A 1059 -18.47 31.14 38.24
C VAL A 1059 -19.72 30.46 37.69
N HIS A 1060 -19.57 29.37 36.94
CA HIS A 1060 -20.69 28.55 36.48
C HIS A 1060 -21.47 27.94 37.66
N ALA A 1061 -20.78 27.31 38.61
CA ALA A 1061 -21.39 26.76 39.82
C ALA A 1061 -22.17 27.83 40.62
N PHE A 1062 -21.60 29.03 40.76
CA PHE A 1062 -22.25 30.18 41.40
C PHE A 1062 -23.52 30.62 40.66
N CYS A 1063 -23.47 30.74 39.34
CA CYS A 1063 -24.65 31.11 38.54
C CYS A 1063 -25.75 30.02 38.62
N ASN A 1064 -25.37 28.74 38.64
CA ASN A 1064 -26.32 27.64 38.83
C ASN A 1064 -26.97 27.65 40.22
N ALA A 1065 -26.24 28.10 41.25
CA ALA A 1065 -26.77 28.24 42.60
C ALA A 1065 -27.75 29.42 42.71
N MET A 1066 -27.44 30.55 42.07
CA MET A 1066 -28.27 31.77 42.16
C MET A 1066 -29.48 31.77 41.21
N GLY A 1067 -29.40 31.09 40.07
CA GLY A 1067 -30.46 31.13 39.06
C GLY A 1067 -30.52 32.45 38.29
N LEU A 1068 -31.65 32.74 37.62
CA LEU A 1068 -31.83 34.02 36.91
C LEU A 1068 -32.36 35.10 37.86
N PRO A 1069 -31.82 36.33 37.82
CA PRO A 1069 -32.34 37.44 38.60
C PRO A 1069 -33.81 37.74 38.29
N ARG A 1070 -34.54 38.22 39.29
CA ARG A 1070 -35.93 38.65 39.13
C ARG A 1070 -35.95 40.03 38.48
N PHE A 1071 -36.46 40.11 37.25
CA PHE A 1071 -36.62 41.40 36.56
C PHE A 1071 -38.00 42.05 36.76
N TRP A 1072 -38.95 41.34 37.40
CA TRP A 1072 -40.30 41.86 37.69
C TRP A 1072 -40.91 41.17 38.93
N GLY A 1073 -41.78 41.86 39.67
CA GLY A 1073 -42.49 41.33 40.84
C GLY A 1073 -42.02 41.94 42.18
N VAL A 1074 -42.62 41.47 43.28
CA VAL A 1074 -42.31 41.91 44.65
C VAL A 1074 -41.48 40.83 45.36
N VAL A 1075 -40.60 41.22 46.29
CA VAL A 1075 -39.82 40.32 47.15
C VAL A 1075 -40.48 40.24 48.51
N ASP A 1076 -40.54 39.04 49.08
CA ASP A 1076 -41.26 38.77 50.33
C ASP A 1076 -40.26 38.29 51.41
N PRO A 1077 -39.82 39.18 52.32
CA PRO A 1077 -38.89 38.79 53.38
C PRO A 1077 -39.51 37.77 54.35
N TYR A 1078 -38.77 36.72 54.71
CA TYR A 1078 -39.28 35.57 55.48
C TYR A 1078 -39.85 35.93 56.87
N TRP A 1079 -39.45 37.09 57.43
CA TRP A 1079 -39.90 37.55 58.75
C TRP A 1079 -41.19 38.39 58.70
N ILE A 1080 -41.72 38.66 57.51
CA ILE A 1080 -42.96 39.42 57.33
C ILE A 1080 -44.11 38.44 57.09
N SER A 1081 -45.06 38.36 58.03
CA SER A 1081 -46.26 37.52 57.89
C SER A 1081 -47.13 37.96 56.70
N HIS A 1082 -47.75 37.00 56.01
CA HIS A 1082 -48.58 37.26 54.83
C HIS A 1082 -49.83 38.10 55.16
N ASP A 1083 -50.36 38.01 56.38
CA ASP A 1083 -51.63 38.63 56.82
C ASP A 1083 -51.50 40.06 57.39
N ASP A 1084 -50.30 40.62 57.45
CA ASP A 1084 -50.08 41.94 58.05
C ASP A 1084 -50.31 43.08 57.04
N ALA A 1085 -51.45 43.79 57.16
CA ALA A 1085 -51.82 44.90 56.28
C ALA A 1085 -50.88 46.11 56.36
N ARG A 1086 -50.07 46.24 57.43
CA ARG A 1086 -49.03 47.30 57.54
C ARG A 1086 -47.74 46.94 56.82
N ALA A 1087 -47.60 45.70 56.33
CA ALA A 1087 -46.38 45.22 55.69
C ALA A 1087 -46.25 45.57 54.20
N THR A 1088 -47.28 46.09 53.54
CA THR A 1088 -47.24 46.41 52.10
C THR A 1088 -46.18 47.46 51.76
N ASN A 1089 -46.01 48.48 52.61
CA ASN A 1089 -44.98 49.50 52.42
C ASN A 1089 -43.57 48.96 52.68
N ALA A 1090 -43.41 48.06 53.65
CA ALA A 1090 -42.13 47.38 53.90
C ALA A 1090 -41.74 46.47 52.73
N ARG A 1091 -42.67 45.67 52.17
CA ARG A 1091 -42.43 44.83 50.99
C ARG A 1091 -42.03 45.67 49.77
N ARG A 1092 -42.70 46.82 49.55
CA ARG A 1092 -42.31 47.78 48.50
C ARG A 1092 -40.92 48.37 48.72
N LEU A 1093 -40.55 48.70 49.95
CA LEU A 1093 -39.22 49.22 50.29
C LEU A 1093 -38.13 48.18 50.01
N TRP A 1094 -38.31 46.93 50.46
CA TRP A 1094 -37.36 45.85 50.20
C TRP A 1094 -37.28 45.48 48.72
N SER A 1095 -38.40 45.54 47.97
CA SER A 1095 -38.39 45.42 46.51
C SER A 1095 -37.65 46.57 45.83
N ALA A 1096 -37.86 47.81 46.26
CA ALA A 1096 -37.14 48.95 45.72
C ALA A 1096 -35.62 48.83 45.97
N LEU A 1097 -35.24 48.38 47.17
CA LEU A 1097 -33.83 48.10 47.50
C LEU A 1097 -33.26 46.98 46.63
N TYR A 1098 -34.00 45.89 46.40
CA TYR A 1098 -33.58 44.81 45.50
C TYR A 1098 -33.32 45.33 44.08
N TYR A 1099 -34.25 46.09 43.50
CA TYR A 1099 -34.08 46.62 42.15
C TYR A 1099 -32.96 47.68 42.06
N LEU A 1100 -32.77 48.47 43.12
CA LEU A 1100 -31.65 49.40 43.21
C LEU A 1100 -30.31 48.65 43.27
N MET A 1101 -30.22 47.57 44.06
CA MET A 1101 -29.05 46.70 44.09
C MET A 1101 -28.82 45.99 42.75
N LEU A 1102 -29.87 45.65 42.01
CA LEU A 1102 -29.76 45.01 40.69
C LEU A 1102 -29.07 45.95 39.68
N LEU A 1103 -29.49 47.23 39.66
CA LEU A 1103 -28.89 48.25 38.78
C LEU A 1103 -27.48 48.65 39.25
N ALA A 1104 -27.30 48.86 40.56
CA ALA A 1104 -25.99 49.20 41.14
C ALA A 1104 -24.97 48.07 40.93
N GLY A 1105 -25.39 46.81 41.09
CA GLY A 1105 -24.57 45.62 40.84
C GLY A 1105 -24.15 45.50 39.38
N ALA A 1106 -25.06 45.74 38.44
CA ALA A 1106 -24.73 45.73 37.01
C ALA A 1106 -23.73 46.84 36.63
N TRP A 1107 -23.90 48.05 37.16
CA TRP A 1107 -22.97 49.17 36.94
C TRP A 1107 -21.59 48.90 37.57
N ALA A 1108 -21.57 48.39 38.80
CA ALA A 1108 -20.33 48.05 39.49
C ALA A 1108 -19.60 46.88 38.81
N TRP A 1109 -20.33 45.88 38.29
CA TRP A 1109 -19.77 44.80 37.48
C TRP A 1109 -19.09 45.34 36.22
N TRP A 1110 -19.79 46.20 35.45
CA TRP A 1110 -19.23 46.80 34.24
C TRP A 1110 -17.95 47.60 34.54
N SER A 1111 -17.98 48.41 35.60
CA SER A 1111 -16.85 49.24 36.01
C SER A 1111 -15.64 48.42 36.47
N ASN A 1112 -15.86 47.20 36.98
CA ASN A 1112 -14.81 46.32 37.48
C ASN A 1112 -14.49 45.13 36.56
N LEU A 1113 -15.13 45.04 35.39
CA LEU A 1113 -15.01 43.89 34.48
C LEU A 1113 -13.57 43.68 34.01
N MET A 1114 -12.83 44.77 33.75
CA MET A 1114 -11.44 44.69 33.29
C MET A 1114 -10.44 44.61 34.44
N THR A 1115 -10.72 45.25 35.57
CA THR A 1115 -9.82 45.33 36.73
C THR A 1115 -9.79 44.02 37.51
N LEU A 1116 -10.95 43.43 37.83
CA LEU A 1116 -11.03 42.18 38.58
C LEU A 1116 -10.70 40.93 37.76
N THR A 1117 -10.56 41.07 36.43
CA THR A 1117 -10.14 39.99 35.53
C THR A 1117 -8.70 40.14 35.02
N ALA A 1118 -7.98 41.17 35.48
CA ALA A 1118 -6.58 41.34 35.14
C ALA A 1118 -5.72 40.23 35.77
N SER A 1119 -5.02 39.47 34.94
CA SER A 1119 -4.10 38.42 35.38
C SER A 1119 -2.92 38.32 34.42
N SER A 1120 -1.73 38.05 34.97
CA SER A 1120 -0.55 37.70 34.19
C SER A 1120 -0.63 36.28 33.58
N ARG A 1121 -1.73 35.55 33.84
CA ARG A 1121 -1.98 34.18 33.37
C ARG A 1121 -2.97 34.13 32.19
N SER A 1122 -3.31 35.28 31.60
CA SER A 1122 -4.19 35.34 30.44
C SER A 1122 -3.70 34.46 29.29
N VAL A 1123 -4.62 33.75 28.63
CA VAL A 1123 -4.36 32.91 27.46
C VAL A 1123 -4.08 33.78 26.22
N VAL A 1124 -4.62 34.99 26.20
CA VAL A 1124 -4.43 36.00 25.15
C VAL A 1124 -4.34 37.39 25.77
N ASP A 1125 -3.47 38.23 25.21
CA ASP A 1125 -3.44 39.65 25.53
C ASP A 1125 -4.66 40.34 24.93
N MET A 1126 -5.57 40.77 25.79
CA MET A 1126 -6.72 41.59 25.41
C MET A 1126 -6.44 43.04 25.78
N ALA A 1127 -5.88 43.81 24.84
CA ALA A 1127 -6.00 45.26 24.88
C ALA A 1127 -7.37 45.62 24.29
N TRP A 1128 -8.26 46.16 25.11
CA TRP A 1128 -9.50 46.78 24.67
C TRP A 1128 -9.38 48.28 24.76
#